data_AF-A0A6N6P1U4-F1
#
_entry.id   AF-A0A6N6P1U4-F1
#
_cell.length_a   1.000
_cell.length_b   1.000
_cell.length_c   1.000
_cell.angle_alpha   90.00
_cell.angle_beta   90.00
_cell.angle_gamma   90.00
#
_symmetry.space_group_name_H-M   'P 1'
#
loop_
_entity.id
_entity.type
_entity.pdbx_description
1 polymer ?
#
loop_
_entity_poly.entity_id
_entity_poly.type
_entity_poly.pdbx_seq_one_letter_code
_entity_poly.pdbx_strand_id
1 'polypeptide(L)'
;MDVPLRCDRCSGAVPWRGVSKLPQSMAAGRSLSLMPTQPGGSFQNMVFQLDKKVFLLTYEHEAMMRIFSKPVFLRFGDWWRARRLVCGSTRTAAPAIIVPAPLAILVVAIVYAMGTKVALQMANLPGSISPVFPDVGLALAAVLIVGRMALFGIWLGSFAANALGFFHGTVNSGHSATSAVLTAALIAIGTIACASSSAWLVRRFGKEEHPLLSGYNVLLLATVGALGCCMLSPTCGLLGLALGGYVPWQGFACSWVSWWAGDAAGGIVVLPLLLAWHFQHSVKKKSWLMLEMALLGVVTLLLCIFVMFQQQAHVEYCLLPLLLWAAFRFGKRGAATAAVAIAVFAMIGSRLESSPFVGNTVQESLMLLYSFLGVAMVCVLVLAGILSERKWTERALQATNRHLALASIHANDLAGQAARANLAKSEFLANMSHELRTPMNGVIGMNGLLLDTELNPEQRGFAELAHASGQAMLSLLNSILDFSKIEAKKLDLETLDFDLEALLEDFIATLSLPARAKNLALHFCVEAAVPMLLRGDPGRLCQVLTNLTDNAIKFTAAGEVSVHVAVEAETAGTVQLRFEVSDTGLGIAGNKHKLLFDKFSQVDASTTRRYGGTGLGLAISKQLAELMGGHIGVTSVPGVGSQFWFTANLVKQAGPPSRQPLTARLQPHAKLPRFDGLKTRVLLVEDNSASQQVGLRILAKLGLRAEAVANGFEAVKALAAIPYDLVLMDIQMPEMDGIEATRQIRSPGSAARNPRVPIIAMTASAMAGDRQKCLDAQMDDYVSKPVSPHSLAAVLQRWLPVEPPVDEP
;
A
#
# COMPACT_ATOMS: atom_id res chain seq x y z
N MET A 1 26.97 -7.82 4.74
CA MET A 1 26.89 -8.46 6.06
C MET A 1 25.84 -9.55 5.97
N ASP A 2 26.29 -10.80 6.00
CA ASP A 2 25.47 -11.99 5.88
C ASP A 2 24.63 -12.22 7.14
N VAL A 3 23.32 -12.42 6.98
CA VAL A 3 22.46 -12.99 8.02
C VAL A 3 21.80 -14.25 7.44
N PRO A 4 22.08 -15.46 7.97
CA PRO A 4 21.48 -16.67 7.46
C PRO A 4 20.10 -16.89 8.10
N LEU A 5 19.08 -17.08 7.27
CA LEU A 5 17.77 -17.58 7.72
C LEU A 5 17.90 -19.06 8.09
N ARG A 6 18.03 -19.36 9.39
CA ARG A 6 17.87 -20.73 9.92
C ARG A 6 16.39 -21.10 10.02
N CYS A 7 16.05 -22.32 9.60
CA CYS A 7 14.74 -22.93 9.78
C CYS A 7 14.80 -23.96 10.93
N ASP A 8 14.12 -23.68 12.04
CA ASP A 8 14.12 -24.47 13.30
C ASP A 8 13.40 -25.84 13.23
N ARG A 9 13.31 -26.49 12.06
CA ARG A 9 12.63 -27.81 11.93
C ARG A 9 13.39 -28.90 11.18
N CYS A 10 14.62 -28.64 10.74
CA CYS A 10 15.43 -29.65 10.06
C CYS A 10 16.73 -29.91 10.83
N SER A 11 16.65 -30.65 11.94
CA SER A 11 17.81 -31.33 12.52
C SER A 11 18.12 -32.56 11.65
N GLY A 12 18.99 -32.39 10.66
CA GLY A 12 19.50 -33.47 9.84
C GLY A 12 19.75 -33.05 8.39
N ALA A 13 21.02 -33.00 7.99
CA ALA A 13 21.42 -32.81 6.61
C ALA A 13 20.86 -33.93 5.73
N VAL A 14 20.02 -33.59 4.75
CA VAL A 14 19.62 -34.49 3.67
C VAL A 14 20.25 -33.96 2.38
N PRO A 15 21.16 -34.71 1.73
CA PRO A 15 21.79 -34.27 0.50
C PRO A 15 20.79 -34.34 -0.66
N TRP A 16 20.74 -33.27 -1.46
CA TRP A 16 20.03 -33.24 -2.75
C TRP A 16 20.69 -34.24 -3.71
N ARG A 17 20.13 -35.45 -3.84
CA ARG A 17 20.41 -36.36 -4.97
C ARG A 17 19.23 -36.31 -5.92
N GLY A 18 19.44 -35.77 -7.12
CA GLY A 18 18.42 -35.82 -8.17
C GLY A 18 18.54 -34.81 -9.31
N VAL A 19 19.72 -34.28 -9.64
CA VAL A 19 19.97 -33.62 -10.92
C VAL A 19 21.32 -34.08 -11.45
N SER A 20 21.38 -35.30 -11.98
CA SER A 20 22.53 -35.76 -12.74
C SER A 20 22.38 -35.30 -14.19
N LYS A 21 23.27 -34.39 -14.61
CA LYS A 21 23.51 -33.82 -15.96
C LYS A 21 23.02 -32.38 -16.17
N LEU A 22 23.77 -31.44 -15.60
CA LEU A 22 24.06 -30.13 -16.22
C LEU A 22 25.60 -29.98 -16.24
N PRO A 23 26.24 -29.60 -17.36
CA PRO A 23 27.70 -29.53 -17.44
C PRO A 23 28.25 -28.41 -16.55
N GLN A 24 29.37 -28.67 -15.86
CA GLN A 24 30.10 -27.77 -14.96
C GLN A 24 30.83 -26.61 -15.69
N SER A 25 30.24 -26.02 -16.73
CA SER A 25 30.84 -24.90 -17.46
C SER A 25 29.85 -23.74 -17.62
N MET A 26 29.26 -23.27 -16.53
CA MET A 26 28.52 -22.00 -16.50
C MET A 26 28.67 -21.26 -15.16
N ALA A 27 29.85 -21.36 -14.54
CA ALA A 27 30.28 -20.49 -13.46
C ALA A 27 31.10 -19.31 -14.02
N ALA A 28 30.45 -18.43 -14.80
CA ALA A 28 31.02 -17.11 -15.15
C ALA A 28 29.92 -16.18 -15.69
N GLY A 29 29.62 -15.14 -14.91
CA GLY A 29 28.99 -13.87 -15.29
C GLY A 29 27.88 -13.87 -16.37
N ARG A 30 26.61 -13.92 -15.95
CA ARG A 30 25.49 -13.36 -16.73
C ARG A 30 24.45 -12.71 -15.80
N SER A 31 24.07 -11.49 -16.13
CA SER A 31 23.16 -10.62 -15.38
C SER A 31 21.69 -11.02 -15.56
N LEU A 32 20.94 -11.03 -14.46
CA LEU A 32 19.48 -11.11 -14.46
C LEU A 32 18.93 -9.68 -14.65
N SER A 33 18.29 -9.36 -15.78
CA SER A 33 17.71 -8.03 -16.01
C SER A 33 16.19 -8.06 -15.84
N LEU A 34 15.68 -7.32 -14.86
CA LEU A 34 14.26 -6.96 -14.73
C LEU A 34 13.95 -5.82 -15.70
N MET A 35 12.98 -5.98 -16.58
CA MET A 35 12.46 -4.86 -17.39
C MET A 35 11.31 -4.16 -16.67
N PRO A 36 11.26 -2.80 -16.67
CA PRO A 36 10.15 -2.06 -16.11
C PRO A 36 8.94 -2.11 -17.06
N THR A 37 7.77 -2.42 -16.52
CA THR A 37 6.48 -2.30 -17.24
C THR A 37 6.06 -0.84 -17.34
N GLN A 38 5.53 -0.43 -18.50
CA GLN A 38 4.99 0.92 -18.79
C GLN A 38 3.94 1.38 -17.75
N PRO A 39 3.80 2.70 -17.51
CA PRO A 39 2.95 3.23 -16.45
C PRO A 39 1.47 3.13 -16.83
N GLY A 40 0.69 2.32 -16.11
CA GLY A 40 -0.77 2.27 -16.23
C GLY A 40 -1.45 0.91 -16.04
N GLY A 41 -0.70 -0.19 -15.91
CA GLY A 41 -1.26 -1.54 -15.68
C GLY A 41 -1.15 -2.01 -14.23
N SER A 42 -2.19 -2.65 -13.71
CA SER A 42 -2.21 -3.29 -12.39
C SER A 42 -1.08 -4.32 -12.24
N PHE A 43 -0.43 -4.33 -11.07
CA PHE A 43 0.64 -5.27 -10.70
C PHE A 43 0.14 -6.73 -10.71
N GLN A 44 0.20 -7.43 -11.85
CA GLN A 44 -0.13 -8.86 -11.88
C GLN A 44 0.79 -9.76 -12.72
N ASN A 45 1.79 -9.25 -13.46
CA ASN A 45 2.64 -10.11 -14.30
C ASN A 45 4.14 -9.85 -14.09
N MET A 46 4.89 -10.88 -13.66
CA MET A 46 6.35 -10.92 -13.77
C MET A 46 6.74 -11.73 -15.00
N VAL A 47 7.59 -11.16 -15.85
CA VAL A 47 8.12 -11.82 -17.05
C VAL A 47 9.61 -12.08 -16.86
N PHE A 48 10.03 -13.34 -17.05
CA PHE A 48 11.44 -13.73 -17.06
C PHE A 48 11.81 -14.31 -18.41
N GLN A 49 13.00 -13.93 -18.91
CA GLN A 49 13.56 -14.44 -20.15
C GLN A 49 14.81 -15.26 -19.86
N LEU A 50 14.80 -16.53 -20.28
CA LEU A 50 15.96 -17.43 -20.22
C LEU A 50 16.07 -18.13 -21.57
N ASP A 51 17.22 -17.99 -22.23
CA ASP A 51 17.56 -18.57 -23.55
C ASP A 51 16.42 -18.54 -24.58
N LYS A 52 16.05 -17.32 -25.02
CA LYS A 52 15.07 -17.03 -26.09
C LYS A 52 13.65 -17.60 -25.88
N LYS A 53 13.31 -18.11 -24.68
CA LYS A 53 11.94 -18.46 -24.30
C LYS A 53 11.41 -17.50 -23.24
N VAL A 54 10.21 -16.98 -23.50
CA VAL A 54 9.48 -16.08 -22.60
C VAL A 54 8.54 -16.93 -21.75
N PHE A 55 8.65 -16.82 -20.42
CA PHE A 55 7.77 -17.50 -19.48
C PHE A 55 6.83 -16.48 -18.82
N LEU A 56 5.52 -16.70 -18.96
CA LEU A 56 4.45 -15.93 -18.33
C LEU A 56 3.88 -16.74 -17.17
N LEU A 57 3.92 -16.19 -15.97
CA LEU A 57 3.19 -16.70 -14.80
C LEU A 57 1.91 -15.88 -14.67
N THR A 58 0.80 -16.38 -15.22
CA THR A 58 -0.53 -15.83 -14.99
C THR A 58 -1.21 -16.62 -13.87
N TYR A 59 -1.74 -15.91 -12.87
CA TYR A 59 -2.60 -16.49 -11.83
C TYR A 59 -4.04 -16.31 -12.31
N GLU A 60 -4.70 -17.37 -12.81
CA GLU A 60 -6.10 -17.28 -13.23
C GLU A 60 -6.99 -18.34 -12.57
N HIS A 61 -8.10 -17.84 -12.01
CA HIS A 61 -9.14 -18.57 -11.30
C HIS A 61 -10.40 -18.81 -12.17
N GLU A 62 -10.45 -18.35 -13.44
CA GLU A 62 -11.67 -18.36 -14.28
C GLU A 62 -11.66 -19.33 -15.48
N ALA A 63 -10.52 -19.86 -15.91
CA ALA A 63 -10.45 -20.75 -17.09
C ALA A 63 -11.01 -22.17 -16.86
N MET A 64 -11.28 -22.57 -15.60
CA MET A 64 -11.65 -23.94 -15.25
C MET A 64 -13.08 -24.33 -15.64
N MET A 65 -13.97 -23.36 -15.93
CA MET A 65 -15.38 -23.60 -16.23
C MET A 65 -15.68 -24.05 -17.67
N ARG A 66 -14.80 -23.78 -18.65
CA ARG A 66 -15.11 -24.00 -20.09
C ARG A 66 -14.65 -25.34 -20.67
N ILE A 67 -13.85 -26.12 -19.96
CA ILE A 67 -13.32 -27.42 -20.47
C ILE A 67 -14.31 -28.58 -20.25
N PHE A 68 -15.31 -28.42 -19.37
CA PHE A 68 -16.20 -29.52 -18.96
C PHE A 68 -17.46 -29.75 -19.83
N SER A 69 -17.65 -29.04 -20.95
CA SER A 69 -18.91 -29.05 -21.71
C SER A 69 -18.88 -29.62 -23.13
N LYS A 70 -17.77 -30.19 -23.63
CA LYS A 70 -17.73 -30.79 -24.99
C LYS A 70 -17.40 -32.30 -25.00
N PRO A 71 -18.09 -33.12 -25.82
CA PRO A 71 -17.75 -34.52 -26.00
C PRO A 71 -16.61 -34.60 -27.03
N VAL A 72 -15.37 -34.55 -26.57
CA VAL A 72 -14.21 -34.83 -27.43
C VAL A 72 -13.68 -36.20 -27.06
N PHE A 73 -13.77 -37.14 -28.01
CA PHE A 73 -13.06 -38.41 -27.99
C PHE A 73 -11.54 -38.15 -27.97
N LEU A 74 -10.98 -37.94 -26.79
CA LEU A 74 -9.53 -37.91 -26.59
C LEU A 74 -9.03 -39.36 -26.44
N ARG A 75 -8.02 -39.70 -27.26
CA ARG A 75 -7.36 -41.01 -27.25
C ARG A 75 -6.86 -41.36 -25.85
N PHE A 76 -7.01 -42.65 -25.51
CA PHE A 76 -6.80 -43.28 -24.19
C PHE A 76 -5.50 -42.90 -23.45
N GLY A 77 -4.45 -42.42 -24.14
CA GLY A 77 -3.15 -42.05 -23.56
C GLY A 77 -3.02 -40.59 -23.08
N ASP A 78 -3.82 -39.65 -23.61
CA ASP A 78 -3.59 -38.22 -23.34
C ASP A 78 -4.30 -37.72 -22.07
N TRP A 79 -5.30 -38.46 -21.59
CA TRP A 79 -5.97 -38.20 -20.32
C TRP A 79 -5.01 -38.29 -19.11
N TRP A 80 -4.01 -39.18 -19.19
CA TRP A 80 -3.03 -39.39 -18.12
C TRP A 80 -1.93 -38.32 -18.03
N ARG A 81 -1.63 -37.62 -19.13
CA ARG A 81 -0.62 -36.55 -19.15
C ARG A 81 -1.17 -35.21 -18.63
N ALA A 82 -2.43 -34.90 -18.91
CA ALA A 82 -3.04 -33.63 -18.47
C ALA A 82 -3.12 -33.50 -16.94
N ARG A 83 -3.30 -34.62 -16.21
CA ARG A 83 -3.36 -34.62 -14.73
C ARG A 83 -2.01 -34.31 -14.06
N ARG A 84 -0.87 -34.44 -14.76
CA ARG A 84 0.46 -34.09 -14.24
C ARG A 84 0.75 -32.59 -14.21
N LEU A 85 0.11 -31.79 -15.06
CA LEU A 85 0.50 -30.38 -15.27
C LEU A 85 -0.26 -29.37 -14.40
N VAL A 86 -1.37 -29.75 -13.76
CA VAL A 86 -2.25 -28.80 -13.04
C VAL A 86 -2.10 -28.87 -11.51
N CYS A 87 -1.38 -29.85 -10.95
CA CYS A 87 -1.21 -29.95 -9.50
C CYS A 87 0.04 -29.22 -9.02
N GLY A 88 0.03 -27.88 -9.13
CA GLY A 88 0.98 -26.98 -8.48
C GLY A 88 0.66 -26.77 -6.99
N SER A 89 0.34 -27.83 -6.25
CA SER A 89 0.24 -27.75 -4.78
C SER A 89 1.53 -28.31 -4.17
N THR A 90 2.24 -27.44 -3.46
CA THR A 90 3.42 -27.78 -2.67
C THR A 90 3.02 -28.70 -1.52
N ARG A 91 2.96 -30.02 -1.75
CA ARG A 91 3.15 -31.05 -0.73
C ARG A 91 3.24 -32.44 -1.34
N THR A 92 4.25 -33.17 -0.89
CA THR A 92 4.57 -34.58 -1.17
C THR A 92 3.35 -35.50 -1.05
N ALA A 93 2.70 -35.82 -2.17
CA ALA A 93 1.85 -37.00 -2.27
C ALA A 93 2.75 -38.23 -2.38
N ALA A 94 2.50 -39.24 -1.54
CA ALA A 94 3.13 -40.55 -1.67
C ALA A 94 2.84 -41.13 -3.08
N PRO A 95 3.71 -41.98 -3.65
CA PRO A 95 3.52 -42.49 -5.00
C PRO A 95 2.21 -43.30 -5.06
N ALA A 96 1.24 -42.80 -5.82
CA ALA A 96 0.02 -43.55 -6.11
C ALA A 96 0.39 -44.81 -6.88
N ILE A 97 0.08 -45.98 -6.32
CA ILE A 97 0.22 -47.28 -7.00
C ILE A 97 -0.64 -47.21 -8.27
N ILE A 98 0.02 -47.27 -9.44
CA ILE A 98 -0.66 -47.22 -10.75
C ILE A 98 -1.27 -48.59 -11.01
N VAL A 99 -2.54 -48.77 -10.68
CA VAL A 99 -3.29 -49.99 -11.01
C VAL A 99 -3.69 -49.93 -12.49
N PRO A 100 -3.33 -50.92 -13.32
CA PRO A 100 -3.76 -50.95 -14.72
C PRO A 100 -5.29 -51.00 -14.82
N ALA A 101 -5.86 -50.27 -15.78
CA ALA A 101 -7.31 -50.14 -16.00
C ALA A 101 -8.12 -51.46 -15.93
N PRO A 102 -7.71 -52.57 -16.58
CA PRO A 102 -8.45 -53.84 -16.47
C PRO A 102 -8.42 -54.43 -15.05
N LEU A 103 -7.33 -54.25 -14.31
CA LEU A 103 -7.22 -54.70 -12.92
C LEU A 103 -8.13 -53.88 -12.00
N ALA A 104 -8.22 -52.56 -12.21
CA ALA A 104 -9.13 -51.70 -11.46
C ALA A 104 -10.61 -52.07 -11.71
N ILE A 105 -10.97 -52.35 -12.96
CA ILE A 105 -12.31 -52.84 -13.33
C ILE A 105 -12.62 -54.17 -12.65
N LEU A 106 -11.68 -55.12 -12.68
CA LEU A 106 -11.85 -56.44 -12.06
C LEU A 106 -12.01 -56.33 -10.55
N VAL A 107 -11.21 -55.50 -9.88
CA VAL A 107 -11.32 -55.25 -8.44
C VAL A 107 -12.67 -54.65 -8.10
N VAL A 108 -13.14 -53.64 -8.85
CA VAL A 108 -14.47 -53.06 -8.66
C VAL A 108 -15.56 -54.12 -8.85
N ALA A 109 -15.46 -54.97 -9.88
CA ALA A 109 -16.43 -56.03 -10.13
C ALA A 109 -16.49 -57.07 -8.99
N ILE A 110 -15.33 -57.49 -8.47
CA ILE A 110 -15.25 -58.45 -7.37
C ILE A 110 -15.81 -57.84 -6.09
N VAL A 111 -15.37 -56.63 -5.72
CA VAL A 111 -15.82 -55.94 -4.51
C VAL A 111 -17.33 -55.70 -4.57
N TYR A 112 -17.84 -55.28 -5.71
CA TYR A 112 -19.28 -55.07 -5.92
C TYR A 112 -20.06 -56.39 -5.80
N ALA A 113 -19.63 -57.45 -6.50
CA ALA A 113 -20.29 -58.75 -6.44
C ALA A 113 -20.27 -59.37 -5.03
N MET A 114 -19.20 -59.16 -4.27
CA MET A 114 -19.13 -59.54 -2.85
C MET A 114 -20.14 -58.75 -2.02
N GLY A 115 -20.21 -57.43 -2.22
CA GLY A 115 -21.20 -56.57 -1.57
C GLY A 115 -22.63 -57.06 -1.80
N THR A 116 -23.00 -57.30 -3.06
CA THR A 116 -24.32 -57.83 -3.42
C THR A 116 -24.59 -59.20 -2.83
N LYS A 117 -23.59 -60.10 -2.77
CA LYS A 117 -23.75 -61.41 -2.11
C LYS A 117 -24.00 -61.28 -0.60
N VAL A 118 -23.25 -60.41 0.08
CA VAL A 118 -23.47 -60.15 1.51
C VAL A 118 -24.86 -59.57 1.74
N ALA A 119 -25.29 -58.62 0.90
CA ALA A 119 -26.63 -58.02 0.97
C ALA A 119 -27.74 -59.08 0.80
N LEU A 120 -27.57 -60.02 -0.14
CA LEU A 120 -28.49 -61.14 -0.37
C LEU A 120 -28.51 -62.13 0.80
N GLN A 121 -27.37 -62.40 1.44
CA GLN A 121 -27.30 -63.28 2.62
C GLN A 121 -27.93 -62.67 3.87
N MET A 122 -27.92 -61.34 3.98
CA MET A 122 -28.59 -60.60 5.05
C MET A 122 -30.11 -60.49 4.84
N ALA A 123 -30.65 -60.95 3.71
CA ALA A 123 -32.06 -60.80 3.31
C ALA A 123 -33.05 -61.80 3.96
N ASN A 124 -32.65 -62.54 5.00
CA ASN A 124 -33.49 -63.54 5.67
C ASN A 124 -34.05 -63.04 7.02
N LEU A 125 -34.90 -62.01 6.96
CA LEU A 125 -36.04 -61.85 7.88
C LEU A 125 -37.26 -62.62 7.27
N PRO A 126 -38.32 -62.96 8.03
CA PRO A 126 -39.47 -63.69 7.47
C PRO A 126 -40.26 -62.78 6.50
N GLY A 127 -39.78 -62.69 5.27
CA GLY A 127 -40.21 -61.74 4.25
C GLY A 127 -38.98 -61.22 3.52
N SER A 128 -38.84 -61.60 2.25
CA SER A 128 -37.67 -61.45 1.39
C SER A 128 -37.22 -59.99 1.12
N ILE A 129 -36.72 -59.29 2.14
CA ILE A 129 -36.21 -57.91 2.02
C ILE A 129 -35.01 -57.73 2.97
N SER A 130 -33.87 -57.29 2.42
CA SER A 130 -32.63 -57.03 3.16
C SER A 130 -32.68 -55.69 3.90
N PRO A 131 -32.20 -55.60 5.16
CA PRO A 131 -32.36 -54.41 6.00
C PRO A 131 -31.43 -53.22 5.71
N VAL A 132 -30.37 -53.36 4.89
CA VAL A 132 -29.57 -52.25 4.30
C VAL A 132 -28.87 -52.75 3.03
N PHE A 133 -29.11 -52.12 1.88
CA PHE A 133 -28.39 -52.44 0.63
C PHE A 133 -27.12 -51.58 0.48
N PRO A 134 -25.90 -52.11 0.73
CA PRO A 134 -24.66 -51.33 0.57
C PRO A 134 -24.33 -51.03 -0.90
N ASP A 135 -25.00 -51.73 -1.81
CA ASP A 135 -24.73 -51.81 -3.24
C ASP A 135 -24.71 -50.44 -3.92
N VAL A 136 -25.75 -49.61 -3.74
CA VAL A 136 -25.78 -48.29 -4.37
C VAL A 136 -24.75 -47.33 -3.77
N GLY A 137 -24.52 -47.40 -2.46
CA GLY A 137 -23.46 -46.63 -1.79
C GLY A 137 -22.06 -47.01 -2.28
N LEU A 138 -21.80 -48.31 -2.48
CA LEU A 138 -20.57 -48.85 -3.06
C LEU A 138 -20.40 -48.42 -4.52
N ALA A 139 -21.45 -48.53 -5.34
CA ALA A 139 -21.42 -48.11 -6.74
C ALA A 139 -21.09 -46.63 -6.88
N LEU A 140 -21.79 -45.78 -6.13
CA LEU A 140 -21.58 -44.33 -6.19
C LEU A 140 -20.19 -43.94 -5.68
N ALA A 141 -19.70 -44.57 -4.61
CA ALA A 141 -18.35 -44.35 -4.11
C ALA A 141 -17.30 -44.75 -5.14
N ALA A 142 -17.46 -45.91 -5.78
CA ALA A 142 -16.56 -46.39 -6.82
C ALA A 142 -16.52 -45.43 -8.02
N VAL A 143 -17.64 -44.86 -8.46
CA VAL A 143 -17.67 -43.88 -9.56
C VAL A 143 -17.03 -42.54 -9.18
N LEU A 144 -17.21 -42.10 -7.93
CA LEU A 144 -16.60 -40.85 -7.45
C LEU A 144 -15.08 -40.99 -7.22
N ILE A 145 -14.62 -42.16 -6.78
CA ILE A 145 -13.20 -42.45 -6.47
C ILE A 145 -12.42 -42.89 -7.72
N VAL A 146 -12.90 -43.91 -8.42
CA VAL A 146 -12.19 -44.56 -9.56
C VAL A 146 -12.56 -43.89 -10.89
N GLY A 147 -13.70 -43.20 -10.97
CA GLY A 147 -14.16 -42.52 -12.18
C GLY A 147 -15.10 -43.37 -13.04
N ARG A 148 -15.36 -42.94 -14.27
CA ARG A 148 -16.34 -43.57 -15.18
C ARG A 148 -16.04 -45.03 -15.50
N MET A 149 -14.79 -45.46 -15.37
CA MET A 149 -14.39 -46.86 -15.61
C MET A 149 -14.99 -47.83 -14.58
N ALA A 150 -15.33 -47.35 -13.38
CA ALA A 150 -16.01 -48.15 -12.38
C ALA A 150 -17.37 -48.67 -12.87
N LEU A 151 -18.06 -47.95 -13.76
CA LEU A 151 -19.37 -48.33 -14.27
C LEU A 151 -19.35 -49.72 -14.92
N PHE A 152 -18.28 -50.05 -15.66
CA PHE A 152 -18.15 -51.37 -16.28
C PHE A 152 -17.89 -52.47 -15.24
N GLY A 153 -17.08 -52.18 -14.22
CA GLY A 153 -16.87 -53.10 -13.10
C GLY A 153 -18.15 -53.35 -12.30
N ILE A 154 -18.91 -52.29 -12.00
CA ILE A 154 -20.21 -52.36 -11.32
C ILE A 154 -21.21 -53.17 -12.14
N TRP A 155 -21.28 -52.94 -13.46
CA TRP A 155 -22.13 -53.74 -14.36
C TRP A 155 -21.83 -55.22 -14.24
N LEU A 156 -20.55 -55.57 -14.41
CA LEU A 156 -20.10 -56.94 -14.46
C LEU A 156 -20.33 -57.64 -13.11
N GLY A 157 -20.02 -56.95 -12.00
CA GLY A 157 -20.23 -57.46 -10.65
C GLY A 157 -21.72 -57.67 -10.34
N SER A 158 -22.55 -56.67 -10.65
CA SER A 158 -24.01 -56.74 -10.45
C SER A 158 -24.65 -57.84 -11.30
N PHE A 159 -24.29 -57.92 -12.59
CA PHE A 159 -24.81 -58.93 -13.50
C PHE A 159 -24.40 -60.33 -13.05
N ALA A 160 -23.13 -60.56 -12.73
CA ALA A 160 -22.64 -61.87 -12.30
C ALA A 160 -23.30 -62.33 -10.99
N ALA A 161 -23.43 -61.45 -10.00
CA ALA A 161 -24.04 -61.79 -8.71
C ALA A 161 -25.53 -62.16 -8.87
N ASN A 162 -26.30 -61.39 -9.64
CA ASN A 162 -27.73 -61.62 -9.84
C ASN A 162 -28.00 -62.79 -10.79
N ALA A 163 -27.25 -62.91 -11.89
CA ALA A 163 -27.41 -64.02 -12.84
C ALA A 163 -27.19 -65.36 -12.13
N LEU A 164 -26.12 -65.50 -11.33
CA LEU A 164 -25.88 -66.71 -10.54
C LEU A 164 -27.01 -67.02 -9.56
N GLY A 165 -27.62 -66.00 -8.96
CA GLY A 165 -28.78 -66.18 -8.07
C GLY A 165 -30.01 -66.72 -8.82
N PHE A 166 -30.39 -66.08 -9.93
CA PHE A 166 -31.55 -66.51 -10.71
C PHE A 166 -31.33 -67.85 -11.41
N PHE A 167 -30.12 -68.15 -11.89
CA PHE A 167 -29.82 -69.44 -12.51
C PHE A 167 -30.01 -70.62 -11.54
N HIS A 168 -29.57 -70.50 -10.29
CA HIS A 168 -29.86 -71.54 -9.28
C HIS A 168 -31.37 -71.65 -8.99
N GLY A 169 -32.12 -70.54 -9.06
CA GLY A 169 -33.58 -70.53 -8.91
C GLY A 169 -34.34 -71.14 -10.09
N THR A 170 -33.87 -70.95 -11.34
CA THR A 170 -34.53 -71.47 -12.56
C THR A 170 -34.65 -73.00 -12.57
N VAL A 171 -33.68 -73.71 -11.99
CA VAL A 171 -33.69 -75.18 -11.87
C VAL A 171 -34.82 -75.67 -10.97
N ASN A 172 -35.31 -74.84 -10.05
CA ASN A 172 -36.33 -75.21 -9.05
C ASN A 172 -37.73 -74.62 -9.34
N SER A 173 -37.86 -73.63 -10.24
CA SER A 173 -39.04 -72.76 -10.31
C SER A 173 -39.78 -72.75 -11.67
N GLY A 174 -39.23 -73.40 -12.70
CA GLY A 174 -39.82 -73.46 -14.04
C GLY A 174 -39.62 -72.22 -14.93
N HIS A 175 -38.86 -71.22 -14.48
CA HIS A 175 -38.50 -70.04 -15.29
C HIS A 175 -37.42 -70.37 -16.34
N SER A 176 -37.49 -69.71 -17.50
CA SER A 176 -36.49 -69.88 -18.56
C SER A 176 -35.13 -69.27 -18.17
N ALA A 177 -34.04 -69.93 -18.58
CA ALA A 177 -32.69 -69.36 -18.52
C ALA A 177 -32.60 -67.96 -19.17
N THR A 178 -33.40 -67.71 -20.21
CA THR A 178 -33.45 -66.41 -20.90
C THR A 178 -34.06 -65.31 -20.03
N SER A 179 -35.09 -65.61 -19.22
CA SER A 179 -35.68 -64.61 -18.33
C SER A 179 -34.73 -64.26 -17.17
N ALA A 180 -34.02 -65.26 -16.61
CA ALA A 180 -33.00 -65.04 -15.58
C ALA A 180 -31.88 -64.08 -16.03
N VAL A 181 -31.34 -64.29 -17.25
CA VAL A 181 -30.29 -63.41 -17.82
C VAL A 181 -30.81 -61.99 -18.06
N LEU A 182 -32.01 -61.87 -18.63
CA LEU A 182 -32.59 -60.56 -18.96
C LEU A 182 -32.94 -59.75 -17.70
N THR A 183 -33.47 -60.41 -16.67
CA THR A 183 -33.72 -59.81 -15.35
C THR A 183 -32.42 -59.35 -14.69
N ALA A 184 -31.37 -60.19 -14.69
CA ALA A 184 -30.06 -59.81 -14.13
C ALA A 184 -29.42 -58.62 -14.89
N ALA A 185 -29.56 -58.57 -16.20
CA ALA A 185 -29.06 -57.46 -17.02
C ALA A 185 -29.80 -56.14 -16.71
N LEU A 186 -31.12 -56.17 -16.55
CA LEU A 186 -31.92 -54.98 -16.19
C LEU A 186 -31.57 -54.43 -14.81
N ILE A 187 -31.32 -55.30 -13.82
CA ILE A 187 -30.86 -54.89 -12.48
C ILE A 187 -29.48 -54.21 -12.57
N ALA A 188 -28.55 -54.77 -13.35
CA ALA A 188 -27.23 -54.19 -13.56
C ALA A 188 -27.28 -52.83 -14.30
N ILE A 189 -28.19 -52.68 -15.26
CA ILE A 189 -28.44 -51.40 -15.95
C ILE A 189 -28.96 -50.34 -14.97
N GLY A 190 -29.96 -50.69 -14.14
CA GLY A 190 -30.53 -49.79 -13.14
C GLY A 190 -29.49 -49.27 -12.15
N THR A 191 -28.62 -50.16 -11.68
CA THR A 191 -27.51 -49.83 -10.77
C THR A 191 -26.56 -48.79 -11.36
N ILE A 192 -26.15 -48.96 -12.61
CA ILE A 192 -25.22 -48.04 -13.29
C ILE A 192 -25.89 -46.73 -13.64
N ALA A 193 -27.14 -46.78 -14.09
CA ALA A 193 -27.93 -45.58 -14.38
C ALA A 193 -28.05 -44.71 -13.13
N CYS A 194 -28.34 -45.32 -11.97
CA CYS A 194 -28.32 -44.67 -10.67
C CYS A 194 -26.92 -44.06 -10.34
N ALA A 195 -25.86 -44.88 -10.34
CA ALA A 195 -24.53 -44.44 -9.91
C ALA A 195 -23.94 -43.35 -10.83
N SER A 196 -24.14 -43.48 -12.15
CA SER A 196 -23.66 -42.51 -13.14
C SER A 196 -24.41 -41.18 -13.05
N SER A 197 -25.74 -41.20 -12.92
CA SER A 197 -26.56 -39.99 -12.82
C SER A 197 -26.27 -39.25 -11.52
N SER A 198 -26.17 -39.98 -10.41
CA SER A 198 -25.80 -39.43 -9.09
C SER A 198 -24.43 -38.75 -9.13
N ALA A 199 -23.42 -39.44 -9.67
CA ALA A 199 -22.07 -38.89 -9.76
C ALA A 199 -21.98 -37.70 -10.72
N TRP A 200 -22.77 -37.69 -11.79
CA TRP A 200 -22.86 -36.56 -12.72
C TRP A 200 -23.46 -35.32 -12.05
N LEU A 201 -24.60 -35.47 -11.35
CA LEU A 201 -25.26 -34.35 -10.65
C LEU A 201 -24.38 -33.78 -9.54
N VAL A 202 -23.76 -34.63 -8.72
CA VAL A 202 -22.86 -34.20 -7.64
C VAL A 202 -21.67 -33.42 -8.21
N ARG A 203 -21.09 -33.86 -9.33
CA ARG A 203 -19.99 -33.14 -9.99
C ARG A 203 -20.44 -31.87 -10.69
N ARG A 204 -21.69 -31.82 -11.19
CA ARG A 204 -22.23 -30.66 -11.93
C ARG A 204 -22.60 -29.51 -11.01
N PHE A 205 -23.18 -29.82 -9.85
CA PHE A 205 -23.73 -28.82 -8.93
C PHE A 205 -22.90 -28.63 -7.65
N GLY A 206 -21.89 -29.46 -7.41
CA GLY A 206 -20.96 -29.30 -6.28
C GLY A 206 -20.07 -28.08 -6.44
N LYS A 207 -19.93 -27.28 -5.39
CA LYS A 207 -19.10 -26.06 -5.39
C LYS A 207 -17.61 -26.34 -5.17
N GLU A 208 -17.33 -27.38 -4.40
CA GLU A 208 -15.98 -27.79 -4.01
C GLU A 208 -15.59 -29.12 -4.66
N GLU A 209 -14.29 -29.32 -4.96
CA GLU A 209 -13.77 -30.55 -5.57
C GLU A 209 -14.06 -31.82 -4.73
N HIS A 210 -14.29 -31.64 -3.43
CA HIS A 210 -14.50 -32.74 -2.50
C HIS A 210 -15.96 -32.80 -2.03
N PRO A 211 -16.68 -33.91 -2.28
CA PRO A 211 -18.13 -34.00 -2.03
C PRO A 211 -18.55 -33.91 -0.56
N LEU A 212 -17.61 -34.10 0.37
CA LEU A 212 -17.88 -34.03 1.81
C LEU A 212 -17.31 -32.77 2.46
N LEU A 213 -16.69 -31.83 1.71
CA LEU A 213 -15.98 -30.69 2.32
C LEU A 213 -16.92 -29.67 2.95
N SER A 214 -17.96 -29.25 2.22
CA SER A 214 -18.97 -28.27 2.66
C SER A 214 -20.29 -28.96 2.99
N GLY A 215 -21.06 -28.37 3.92
CA GLY A 215 -22.42 -28.81 4.23
C GLY A 215 -23.35 -28.79 2.99
N TYR A 216 -23.12 -27.88 2.05
CA TYR A 216 -23.87 -27.82 0.79
C TYR A 216 -23.64 -29.06 -0.09
N ASN A 217 -22.37 -29.46 -0.26
CA ASN A 217 -22.05 -30.65 -1.06
C ASN A 217 -22.57 -31.94 -0.42
N VAL A 218 -22.56 -32.01 0.92
CA VAL A 218 -23.14 -33.12 1.67
C VAL A 218 -24.66 -33.18 1.45
N LEU A 219 -25.35 -32.05 1.52
CA LEU A 219 -26.78 -31.98 1.29
C LEU A 219 -27.13 -32.38 -0.16
N LEU A 220 -26.36 -31.89 -1.13
CA LEU A 220 -26.50 -32.26 -2.55
C LEU A 220 -26.30 -33.78 -2.76
N LEU A 221 -25.31 -34.37 -2.08
CA LEU A 221 -25.05 -35.81 -2.13
C LEU A 221 -26.22 -36.61 -1.55
N ALA A 222 -26.77 -36.18 -0.42
CA ALA A 222 -27.87 -36.87 0.25
C ALA A 222 -29.20 -36.72 -0.50
N THR A 223 -29.55 -35.53 -0.97
CA THR A 223 -30.85 -35.27 -1.59
C THR A 223 -30.89 -35.64 -3.07
N VAL A 224 -29.93 -35.15 -3.85
CA VAL A 224 -29.93 -35.34 -5.30
C VAL A 224 -29.28 -36.68 -5.66
N GLY A 225 -28.18 -37.03 -5.00
CA GLY A 225 -27.48 -38.30 -5.22
C GLY A 225 -28.22 -39.50 -4.64
N ALA A 226 -28.44 -39.51 -3.32
CA ALA A 226 -28.96 -40.70 -2.64
C ALA A 226 -30.50 -40.80 -2.63
N LEU A 227 -31.26 -39.71 -2.52
CA LEU A 227 -32.73 -39.79 -2.56
C LEU A 227 -33.29 -39.75 -3.99
N GLY A 228 -32.83 -38.81 -4.81
CA GLY A 228 -33.35 -38.62 -6.18
C GLY A 228 -32.92 -39.70 -7.17
N CYS A 229 -31.61 -39.84 -7.42
CA CYS A 229 -31.12 -40.75 -8.46
C CYS A 229 -31.27 -42.25 -8.14
N CYS A 230 -31.44 -42.61 -6.85
CA CYS A 230 -31.69 -43.99 -6.45
C CYS A 230 -33.04 -44.52 -6.90
N MET A 231 -33.93 -43.70 -7.47
CA MET A 231 -35.18 -44.18 -8.10
C MET A 231 -34.94 -45.02 -9.36
N LEU A 232 -33.81 -44.87 -10.04
CA LEU A 232 -33.51 -45.58 -11.30
C LEU A 232 -33.26 -47.08 -11.08
N SER A 233 -32.58 -47.42 -9.98
CA SER A 233 -32.25 -48.80 -9.60
C SER A 233 -33.50 -49.68 -9.37
N PRO A 234 -34.43 -49.36 -8.45
CA PRO A 234 -35.64 -50.14 -8.20
C PRO A 234 -36.61 -50.12 -9.38
N THR A 235 -36.62 -49.04 -10.18
CA THR A 235 -37.44 -48.98 -11.39
C THR A 235 -37.00 -50.02 -12.42
N CYS A 236 -35.72 -50.06 -12.76
CA CYS A 236 -35.20 -51.05 -13.71
C CYS A 236 -35.20 -52.47 -13.13
N GLY A 237 -34.84 -52.62 -11.85
CA GLY A 237 -34.75 -53.92 -11.19
C GLY A 237 -36.12 -54.58 -11.01
N LEU A 238 -37.11 -53.85 -10.51
CA LEU A 238 -38.45 -54.40 -10.28
C LEU A 238 -39.21 -54.61 -11.59
N LEU A 239 -39.00 -53.77 -12.60
CA LEU A 239 -39.52 -54.00 -13.95
C LEU A 239 -38.93 -55.30 -14.54
N GLY A 240 -37.63 -55.54 -14.36
CA GLY A 240 -36.98 -56.79 -14.78
C GLY A 240 -37.50 -58.02 -14.04
N LEU A 241 -37.81 -57.89 -12.75
CA LEU A 241 -38.41 -58.97 -11.95
C LEU A 241 -39.87 -59.25 -12.36
N ALA A 242 -40.66 -58.21 -12.59
CA ALA A 242 -42.06 -58.34 -12.99
C ALA A 242 -42.21 -58.92 -14.41
N LEU A 243 -41.41 -58.43 -15.36
CA LEU A 243 -41.36 -58.98 -16.73
C LEU A 243 -40.80 -60.41 -16.76
N GLY A 244 -39.87 -60.73 -15.85
CA GLY A 244 -39.32 -62.08 -15.70
C GLY A 244 -40.25 -63.07 -14.99
N GLY A 245 -41.40 -62.60 -14.48
CA GLY A 245 -42.37 -63.43 -13.74
C GLY A 245 -41.91 -63.81 -12.32
N TYR A 246 -40.98 -63.06 -11.73
CA TYR A 246 -40.46 -63.29 -10.38
C TYR A 246 -41.25 -62.54 -9.30
N VAL A 247 -41.91 -61.43 -9.65
CA VAL A 247 -42.70 -60.61 -8.71
C VAL A 247 -44.06 -60.28 -9.35
N PRO A 248 -45.19 -60.48 -8.64
CA PRO A 248 -46.50 -60.14 -9.16
C PRO A 248 -46.70 -58.62 -9.23
N TRP A 249 -47.41 -58.17 -10.27
CA TRP A 249 -47.74 -56.74 -10.46
C TRP A 249 -48.53 -56.13 -9.29
N GLN A 250 -49.30 -56.95 -8.56
CA GLN A 250 -50.16 -56.52 -7.44
C GLN A 250 -49.40 -56.10 -6.17
N GLY A 251 -48.06 -56.13 -6.15
CA GLY A 251 -47.22 -55.62 -5.06
C GLY A 251 -46.11 -54.66 -5.53
N PHE A 252 -46.17 -54.20 -6.78
CA PHE A 252 -45.10 -53.44 -7.42
C PHE A 252 -44.76 -52.15 -6.66
N ALA A 253 -45.76 -51.31 -6.37
CA ALA A 253 -45.54 -50.04 -5.69
C ALA A 253 -44.91 -50.22 -4.30
N CYS A 254 -45.38 -51.22 -3.55
CA CYS A 254 -44.90 -51.52 -2.20
C CYS A 254 -43.43 -51.99 -2.24
N SER A 255 -43.11 -52.91 -3.15
CA SER A 255 -41.75 -53.42 -3.35
C SER A 255 -40.80 -52.34 -3.88
N TRP A 256 -41.30 -51.46 -4.74
CA TRP A 256 -40.53 -50.35 -5.29
C TRP A 256 -40.11 -49.36 -4.21
N VAL A 257 -41.04 -48.95 -3.33
CA VAL A 257 -40.74 -48.02 -2.23
C VAL A 257 -39.75 -48.66 -1.26
N SER A 258 -39.91 -49.95 -0.95
CA SER A 258 -38.97 -50.67 -0.07
C SER A 258 -37.56 -50.78 -0.63
N TRP A 259 -37.43 -51.05 -1.93
CA TRP A 259 -36.13 -51.10 -2.58
C TRP A 259 -35.50 -49.71 -2.68
N TRP A 260 -36.27 -48.70 -3.11
CA TRP A 260 -35.80 -47.31 -3.14
C TRP A 260 -35.29 -46.82 -1.78
N ALA A 261 -36.04 -47.08 -0.70
CA ALA A 261 -35.64 -46.69 0.65
C ALA A 261 -34.35 -47.38 1.09
N GLY A 262 -34.17 -48.66 0.75
CA GLY A 262 -32.94 -49.41 1.00
C GLY A 262 -31.72 -48.86 0.25
N ASP A 263 -31.89 -48.54 -1.04
CA ASP A 263 -30.82 -47.96 -1.87
C ASP A 263 -30.43 -46.55 -1.38
N ALA A 264 -31.42 -45.72 -1.03
CA ALA A 264 -31.21 -44.39 -0.48
C ALA A 264 -30.46 -44.45 0.88
N ALA A 265 -30.86 -45.37 1.76
CA ALA A 265 -30.20 -45.58 3.04
C ALA A 265 -28.74 -46.03 2.85
N GLY A 266 -28.48 -46.98 1.94
CA GLY A 266 -27.13 -47.39 1.56
C GLY A 266 -26.28 -46.24 1.01
N GLY A 267 -26.87 -45.40 0.16
CA GLY A 267 -26.24 -44.20 -0.40
C GLY A 267 -25.91 -43.11 0.64
N ILE A 268 -26.66 -43.01 1.73
CA ILE A 268 -26.42 -42.02 2.79
C ILE A 268 -25.42 -42.55 3.84
N VAL A 269 -25.27 -43.88 3.96
CA VAL A 269 -24.45 -44.51 5.01
C VAL A 269 -23.08 -44.94 4.48
N VAL A 270 -23.06 -45.73 3.41
CA VAL A 270 -21.84 -46.40 2.93
C VAL A 270 -20.96 -45.45 2.13
N LEU A 271 -21.57 -44.61 1.30
CA LEU A 271 -20.85 -43.68 0.45
C LEU A 271 -20.06 -42.63 1.26
N PRO A 272 -20.63 -41.92 2.25
CA PRO A 272 -19.87 -40.97 3.05
C PRO A 272 -18.74 -41.63 3.85
N LEU A 273 -18.89 -42.87 4.30
CA LEU A 273 -17.82 -43.64 4.93
C LEU A 273 -16.63 -43.80 3.98
N LEU A 274 -16.88 -44.33 2.78
CA LEU A 274 -15.82 -44.60 1.81
C LEU A 274 -15.11 -43.30 1.37
N LEU A 275 -15.87 -42.23 1.14
CA LEU A 275 -15.32 -40.92 0.79
C LEU A 275 -14.52 -40.30 1.96
N ALA A 276 -14.98 -40.40 3.21
CA ALA A 276 -14.29 -39.85 4.38
C ALA A 276 -12.95 -40.56 4.67
N TRP A 277 -12.85 -41.84 4.32
CA TRP A 277 -11.61 -42.60 4.45
C TRP A 277 -10.66 -42.37 3.28
N HIS A 278 -11.17 -42.30 2.04
CA HIS A 278 -10.35 -42.16 0.84
C HIS A 278 -9.58 -40.84 0.76
N PHE A 279 -10.24 -39.70 1.00
CA PHE A 279 -9.69 -38.39 0.64
C PHE A 279 -8.85 -37.69 1.71
N GLN A 280 -8.46 -38.36 2.81
CA GLN A 280 -7.68 -37.71 3.87
C GLN A 280 -6.30 -38.33 4.11
N HIS A 281 -5.29 -37.47 3.97
CA HIS A 281 -3.90 -37.67 4.39
C HIS A 281 -3.63 -37.09 5.79
N SER A 282 -2.94 -37.90 6.62
CA SER A 282 -2.21 -37.53 7.84
C SER A 282 -3.02 -37.10 9.07
N VAL A 283 -3.41 -38.08 9.90
CA VAL A 283 -3.68 -37.85 11.33
C VAL A 283 -2.37 -38.07 12.11
N LYS A 284 -1.60 -36.99 12.34
CA LYS A 284 -0.49 -37.03 13.29
C LYS A 284 -1.01 -36.86 14.73
N LYS A 285 -1.37 -37.99 15.35
CA LYS A 285 -1.33 -38.33 16.80
C LYS A 285 -2.06 -39.67 16.97
N LYS A 286 -1.33 -40.77 16.75
CA LYS A 286 -1.90 -42.12 16.54
C LYS A 286 -2.39 -42.81 17.83
N SER A 287 -1.83 -42.50 19.00
CA SER A 287 -2.05 -43.28 20.24
C SER A 287 -3.27 -42.82 21.05
N TRP A 288 -3.44 -41.51 21.29
CA TRP A 288 -4.61 -40.99 22.04
C TRP A 288 -5.92 -41.11 21.27
N LEU A 289 -5.88 -40.99 19.94
CA LEU A 289 -7.06 -41.15 19.09
C LEU A 289 -7.60 -42.59 19.09
N MET A 290 -6.69 -43.58 19.09
CA MET A 290 -7.07 -44.99 19.19
C MET A 290 -7.65 -45.32 20.56
N LEU A 291 -7.12 -44.72 21.64
CA LEU A 291 -7.66 -44.88 22.99
C LEU A 291 -9.07 -44.28 23.11
N GLU A 292 -9.30 -43.08 22.58
CA GLU A 292 -10.63 -42.45 22.61
C GLU A 292 -11.66 -43.19 21.74
N MET A 293 -11.26 -43.71 20.56
CA MET A 293 -12.15 -44.56 19.76
C MET A 293 -12.42 -45.92 20.41
N ALA A 294 -11.41 -46.50 21.08
CA ALA A 294 -11.58 -47.73 21.85
C ALA A 294 -12.51 -47.51 23.05
N LEU A 295 -12.37 -46.39 23.77
CA LEU A 295 -13.24 -46.03 24.89
C LEU A 295 -14.67 -45.78 24.42
N LEU A 296 -14.87 -45.09 23.30
CA LEU A 296 -16.19 -44.91 22.69
C LEU A 296 -16.78 -46.26 22.28
N GLY A 297 -15.98 -47.13 21.66
CA GLY A 297 -16.38 -48.48 21.29
C GLY A 297 -16.79 -49.32 22.50
N VAL A 298 -16.05 -49.22 23.60
CA VAL A 298 -16.32 -49.91 24.86
C VAL A 298 -17.59 -49.36 25.54
N VAL A 299 -17.77 -48.03 25.60
CA VAL A 299 -18.98 -47.43 26.18
C VAL A 299 -20.21 -47.76 25.35
N THR A 300 -20.10 -47.74 24.02
CA THR A 300 -21.18 -48.11 23.09
C THR A 300 -21.52 -49.59 23.24
N LEU A 301 -20.50 -50.46 23.31
CA LEU A 301 -20.66 -51.89 23.54
C LEU A 301 -21.31 -52.18 24.91
N LEU A 302 -20.90 -51.48 25.97
CA LEU A 302 -21.46 -51.64 27.32
C LEU A 302 -22.91 -51.14 27.41
N LEU A 303 -23.26 -50.02 26.75
CA LEU A 303 -24.64 -49.55 26.64
C LEU A 303 -25.51 -50.53 25.86
N CYS A 304 -25.00 -51.07 24.75
CA CYS A 304 -25.71 -52.06 23.95
C CYS A 304 -25.91 -53.38 24.74
N ILE A 305 -24.89 -53.85 25.46
CA ILE A 305 -25.00 -55.06 26.29
C ILE A 305 -25.97 -54.84 27.45
N PHE A 306 -25.88 -53.72 28.17
CA PHE A 306 -26.75 -53.42 29.32
C PHE A 306 -28.24 -53.38 28.92
N VAL A 307 -28.52 -52.99 27.69
CA VAL A 307 -29.88 -52.80 27.18
C VAL A 307 -30.44 -54.04 26.48
N MET A 308 -29.61 -54.84 25.80
CA MET A 308 -30.03 -56.13 25.24
C MET A 308 -30.64 -57.07 26.30
N PHE A 309 -30.32 -56.86 27.57
CA PHE A 309 -30.89 -57.62 28.71
C PHE A 309 -32.18 -57.02 29.31
N GLN A 310 -32.64 -55.84 28.88
CA GLN A 310 -33.88 -55.22 29.34
C GLN A 310 -34.84 -55.05 28.14
N GLN A 311 -35.89 -55.88 28.07
CA GLN A 311 -36.91 -55.74 27.03
C GLN A 311 -37.72 -54.45 27.26
N GLN A 312 -37.82 -53.58 26.24
CA GLN A 312 -38.62 -52.33 26.15
C GLN A 312 -37.93 -50.96 26.39
N ALA A 313 -36.73 -50.70 25.88
CA ALA A 313 -36.17 -49.33 25.90
C ALA A 313 -35.77 -48.81 24.50
N HIS A 314 -36.14 -47.55 24.20
CA HIS A 314 -35.80 -46.80 22.97
C HIS A 314 -34.31 -46.36 22.92
N VAL A 315 -33.39 -47.31 23.03
CA VAL A 315 -31.96 -47.03 23.31
C VAL A 315 -31.16 -46.61 22.10
N GLU A 316 -31.65 -46.89 20.90
CA GLU A 316 -31.06 -46.53 19.62
C GLU A 316 -30.95 -45.01 19.49
N TYR A 317 -31.89 -44.27 20.09
CA TYR A 317 -31.83 -42.81 20.18
C TYR A 317 -30.73 -42.31 21.14
N CYS A 318 -30.31 -43.11 22.11
CA CYS A 318 -29.15 -42.81 22.97
C CYS A 318 -27.81 -42.87 22.21
N LEU A 319 -27.82 -43.39 20.97
CA LEU A 319 -26.66 -43.37 20.09
C LEU A 319 -26.50 -42.04 19.33
N LEU A 320 -27.52 -41.18 19.31
CA LEU A 320 -27.47 -39.85 18.66
C LEU A 320 -26.47 -38.88 19.35
N PRO A 321 -26.44 -38.74 20.68
CA PRO A 321 -25.40 -37.95 21.35
C PRO A 321 -23.98 -38.48 21.07
N LEU A 322 -23.79 -39.80 20.99
CA LEU A 322 -22.51 -40.42 20.67
C LEU A 322 -22.09 -40.12 19.21
N LEU A 323 -23.04 -40.09 18.29
CA LEU A 323 -22.82 -39.64 16.90
C LEU A 323 -22.37 -38.19 16.83
N LEU A 324 -23.08 -37.30 17.53
CA LEU A 324 -22.75 -35.87 17.57
C LEU A 324 -21.37 -35.63 18.18
N TRP A 325 -21.05 -36.33 19.26
CA TRP A 325 -19.73 -36.30 19.89
C TRP A 325 -18.65 -36.80 18.93
N ALA A 326 -18.87 -37.94 18.25
CA ALA A 326 -17.94 -38.49 17.29
C ALA A 326 -17.71 -37.54 16.09
N ALA A 327 -18.75 -36.87 15.61
CA ALA A 327 -18.68 -35.84 14.58
C ALA A 327 -17.88 -34.61 15.04
N PHE A 328 -18.09 -34.15 16.27
CA PHE A 328 -17.39 -33.00 16.83
C PHE A 328 -15.90 -33.28 17.05
N ARG A 329 -15.60 -34.46 17.61
CA ARG A 329 -14.26 -34.87 18.03
C ARG A 329 -13.39 -35.35 16.87
N PHE A 330 -13.93 -36.23 16.04
CA PHE A 330 -13.19 -36.91 14.98
C PHE A 330 -13.58 -36.43 13.58
N GLY A 331 -14.46 -35.44 13.48
CA GLY A 331 -14.92 -34.89 12.20
C GLY A 331 -15.68 -35.94 11.39
N LYS A 332 -15.54 -35.86 10.07
CA LYS A 332 -16.28 -36.65 9.08
C LYS A 332 -16.03 -38.15 9.21
N ARG A 333 -14.84 -38.56 9.67
CA ARG A 333 -14.48 -39.97 9.86
C ARG A 333 -15.22 -40.58 11.02
N GLY A 334 -15.14 -39.98 12.21
CA GLY A 334 -15.87 -40.49 13.37
C GLY A 334 -17.37 -40.41 13.17
N ALA A 335 -17.86 -39.35 12.54
CA ALA A 335 -19.24 -39.23 12.09
C ALA A 335 -19.65 -40.44 11.23
N ALA A 336 -18.93 -40.70 10.13
CA ALA A 336 -19.27 -41.77 9.19
C ALA A 336 -19.00 -43.20 9.72
N THR A 337 -18.06 -43.38 10.65
CA THR A 337 -17.81 -44.69 11.28
C THR A 337 -18.84 -45.00 12.37
N ALA A 338 -19.16 -44.02 13.22
CA ALA A 338 -20.20 -44.19 14.25
C ALA A 338 -21.57 -44.40 13.60
N ALA A 339 -21.82 -43.69 12.51
CA ALA A 339 -22.92 -43.89 11.59
C ALA A 339 -23.11 -45.35 11.16
N VAL A 340 -22.07 -45.94 10.57
CA VAL A 340 -22.12 -47.34 10.11
C VAL A 340 -22.26 -48.30 11.28
N ALA A 341 -21.60 -48.05 12.41
CA ALA A 341 -21.76 -48.85 13.61
C ALA A 341 -23.22 -48.87 14.08
N ILE A 342 -23.88 -47.71 14.11
CA ILE A 342 -25.29 -47.59 14.52
C ILE A 342 -26.22 -48.27 13.52
N ALA A 343 -25.95 -48.16 12.22
CA ALA A 343 -26.69 -48.89 11.21
C ALA A 343 -26.63 -50.41 11.44
N VAL A 344 -25.43 -50.93 11.75
CA VAL A 344 -25.21 -52.36 12.04
C VAL A 344 -25.90 -52.77 13.33
N PHE A 345 -25.79 -51.98 14.40
CA PHE A 345 -26.45 -52.28 15.68
C PHE A 345 -27.97 -52.23 15.56
N ALA A 346 -28.54 -51.22 14.91
CA ALA A 346 -29.97 -51.11 14.69
C ALA A 346 -30.51 -52.30 13.86
N MET A 347 -29.75 -52.75 12.87
CA MET A 347 -30.07 -53.94 12.07
C MET A 347 -30.02 -55.25 12.89
N ILE A 348 -29.03 -55.41 13.77
CA ILE A 348 -28.93 -56.58 14.66
C ILE A 348 -30.08 -56.58 15.68
N GLY A 349 -30.38 -55.43 16.29
CA GLY A 349 -31.48 -55.28 17.23
C GLY A 349 -32.84 -55.59 16.59
N SER A 350 -33.07 -55.13 15.36
CA SER A 350 -34.28 -55.45 14.60
C SER A 350 -34.39 -56.95 14.26
N ARG A 351 -33.27 -57.65 14.03
CA ARG A 351 -33.28 -59.11 13.84
C ARG A 351 -33.63 -59.88 15.11
N LEU A 352 -33.25 -59.35 16.27
CA LEU A 352 -33.50 -59.94 17.58
C LEU A 352 -34.84 -59.52 18.18
N GLU A 353 -35.74 -58.91 17.39
CA GLU A 353 -37.06 -58.39 17.81
C GLU A 353 -37.02 -57.46 19.04
N SER A 354 -35.86 -56.85 19.31
CA SER A 354 -35.57 -56.08 20.53
C SER A 354 -35.33 -54.59 20.24
N SER A 355 -35.73 -54.13 19.05
CA SER A 355 -35.51 -52.78 18.53
C SER A 355 -36.83 -52.00 18.45
N PRO A 356 -36.82 -50.67 18.64
CA PRO A 356 -37.96 -49.78 18.51
C PRO A 356 -38.40 -49.60 17.05
N PHE A 357 -37.64 -50.18 16.10
CA PHE A 357 -37.99 -50.21 14.70
C PHE A 357 -38.78 -51.47 14.32
N VAL A 358 -39.26 -52.28 15.27
CA VAL A 358 -40.13 -53.44 14.98
C VAL A 358 -41.59 -52.97 14.93
N GLY A 359 -42.20 -53.03 13.73
CA GLY A 359 -43.60 -52.73 13.47
C GLY A 359 -44.46 -53.99 13.30
N ASN A 360 -45.73 -53.81 12.91
CA ASN A 360 -46.67 -54.93 12.73
C ASN A 360 -46.33 -55.81 11.52
N THR A 361 -45.57 -55.25 10.57
CA THR A 361 -45.06 -55.96 9.40
C THR A 361 -43.55 -55.78 9.27
N VAL A 362 -42.87 -56.73 8.60
CA VAL A 362 -41.45 -56.62 8.28
C VAL A 362 -41.16 -55.35 7.48
N GLN A 363 -42.07 -54.99 6.57
CA GLN A 363 -41.90 -53.80 5.73
C GLN A 363 -42.05 -52.49 6.51
N GLU A 364 -43.00 -52.42 7.44
CA GLU A 364 -43.13 -51.29 8.36
C GLU A 364 -41.87 -51.15 9.22
N SER A 365 -41.33 -52.28 9.70
CA SER A 365 -40.11 -52.30 10.50
C SER A 365 -38.90 -51.74 9.76
N LEU A 366 -38.76 -52.12 8.48
CA LEU A 366 -37.69 -51.62 7.61
C LEU A 366 -37.85 -50.14 7.29
N MET A 367 -39.07 -49.66 7.05
CA MET A 367 -39.32 -48.24 6.79
C MET A 367 -38.96 -47.36 8.00
N LEU A 368 -39.28 -47.81 9.21
CA LEU A 368 -38.90 -47.13 10.45
C LEU A 368 -37.36 -47.06 10.59
N LEU A 369 -36.66 -48.17 10.34
CA LEU A 369 -35.20 -48.22 10.35
C LEU A 369 -34.58 -47.28 9.30
N TYR A 370 -35.06 -47.31 8.06
CA TYR A 370 -34.55 -46.45 6.98
C TYR A 370 -34.79 -44.96 7.23
N SER A 371 -35.96 -44.60 7.77
CA SER A 371 -36.30 -43.22 8.10
C SER A 371 -35.38 -42.67 9.19
N PHE A 372 -35.15 -43.46 10.25
CA PHE A 372 -34.20 -43.10 11.30
C PHE A 372 -32.79 -42.91 10.75
N LEU A 373 -32.31 -43.86 9.95
CA LEU A 373 -30.97 -43.84 9.39
C LEU A 373 -30.77 -42.66 8.44
N GLY A 374 -31.74 -42.38 7.57
CA GLY A 374 -31.68 -41.23 6.66
C GLY A 374 -31.60 -39.90 7.40
N VAL A 375 -32.49 -39.66 8.36
CA VAL A 375 -32.53 -38.40 9.11
C VAL A 375 -31.26 -38.23 9.97
N ALA A 376 -30.90 -39.24 10.75
CA ALA A 376 -29.74 -39.18 11.64
C ALA A 376 -28.44 -38.91 10.87
N MET A 377 -28.25 -39.59 9.74
CA MET A 377 -27.03 -39.44 8.93
C MET A 377 -26.92 -38.09 8.24
N VAL A 378 -28.01 -37.61 7.63
CA VAL A 378 -27.99 -36.31 6.96
C VAL A 378 -27.68 -35.21 7.96
N CYS A 379 -28.30 -35.22 9.13
CA CYS A 379 -28.01 -34.27 10.21
C CYS A 379 -26.54 -34.31 10.64
N VAL A 380 -26.00 -35.51 10.88
CA VAL A 380 -24.61 -35.69 11.34
C VAL A 380 -23.60 -35.27 10.27
N LEU A 381 -23.82 -35.63 9.01
CA LEU A 381 -22.92 -35.28 7.92
C LEU A 381 -22.95 -33.78 7.61
N VAL A 382 -24.12 -33.14 7.65
CA VAL A 382 -24.25 -31.68 7.49
C VAL A 382 -23.52 -30.96 8.62
N LEU A 383 -23.72 -31.39 9.87
CA LEU A 383 -23.02 -30.83 11.02
C LEU A 383 -21.49 -31.00 10.88
N ALA A 384 -21.01 -32.19 10.51
CA ALA A 384 -19.59 -32.44 10.27
C ALA A 384 -19.02 -31.60 9.11
N GLY A 385 -19.83 -31.33 8.08
CA GLY A 385 -19.52 -30.40 6.99
C GLY A 385 -19.31 -28.97 7.49
N ILE A 386 -20.31 -28.43 8.19
CA ILE A 386 -20.29 -27.06 8.75
C ILE A 386 -19.11 -26.87 9.72
N LEU A 387 -18.89 -27.83 10.63
CA LEU A 387 -17.77 -27.77 11.58
C LEU A 387 -16.41 -27.78 10.88
N SER A 388 -16.30 -28.52 9.76
CA SER A 388 -15.08 -28.55 8.96
C SER A 388 -14.86 -27.24 8.23
N GLU A 389 -15.91 -26.64 7.66
CA GLU A 389 -15.86 -25.37 6.94
C GLU A 389 -15.42 -24.25 7.90
N ARG A 390 -16.05 -24.18 9.09
CA ARG A 390 -15.67 -23.21 10.14
C ARG A 390 -14.20 -23.32 10.57
N LYS A 391 -13.70 -24.55 10.78
CA LYS A 391 -12.29 -24.74 11.16
C LYS A 391 -11.32 -24.35 10.04
N TRP A 392 -11.74 -24.50 8.78
CA TRP A 392 -10.92 -24.10 7.64
C TRP A 392 -10.90 -22.58 7.47
N THR A 393 -12.06 -21.93 7.56
CA THR A 393 -12.16 -20.46 7.48
C THR A 393 -11.41 -19.77 8.62
N GLU A 394 -11.50 -20.29 9.84
CA GLU A 394 -10.74 -19.74 10.98
C GLU A 394 -9.22 -19.83 10.77
N ARG A 395 -8.72 -20.95 10.26
CA ARG A 395 -7.28 -21.10 9.95
C ARG A 395 -6.83 -20.20 8.81
N ALA A 396 -7.67 -20.05 7.77
CA ALA A 396 -7.39 -19.15 6.66
C ALA A 396 -7.32 -17.70 7.16
N LEU A 397 -8.29 -17.28 7.99
CA LEU A 397 -8.32 -15.95 8.59
C LEU A 397 -7.09 -15.68 9.46
N GLN A 398 -6.69 -16.63 10.32
CA GLN A 398 -5.48 -16.50 11.13
C GLN A 398 -4.21 -16.38 10.30
N ALA A 399 -4.11 -17.12 9.19
CA ALA A 399 -2.98 -17.04 8.28
C ALA A 399 -2.91 -15.66 7.60
N THR A 400 -4.05 -15.16 7.11
CA THR A 400 -4.15 -13.83 6.48
C THR A 400 -3.82 -12.72 7.47
N ASN A 401 -4.33 -12.77 8.70
CA ASN A 401 -4.03 -11.78 9.73
C ASN A 401 -2.54 -11.73 10.08
N ARG A 402 -1.86 -12.88 10.15
CA ARG A 402 -0.40 -12.93 10.36
C ARG A 402 0.35 -12.29 9.19
N HIS A 403 -0.07 -12.56 7.96
CA HIS A 403 0.54 -11.96 6.78
C HIS A 403 0.35 -10.44 6.77
N LEU A 404 -0.84 -9.95 7.11
CA LEU A 404 -1.13 -8.52 7.23
C LEU A 404 -0.28 -7.84 8.32
N ALA A 405 -0.13 -8.48 9.49
CA ALA A 405 0.71 -7.95 10.57
C ALA A 405 2.17 -7.80 10.14
N LEU A 406 2.74 -8.80 9.46
CA LEU A 406 4.10 -8.74 8.93
C LEU A 406 4.26 -7.65 7.85
N ALA A 407 3.30 -7.54 6.94
CA ALA A 407 3.29 -6.51 5.91
C ALA A 407 3.23 -5.09 6.52
N SER A 408 2.43 -4.91 7.58
CA SER A 408 2.32 -3.64 8.30
C SER A 408 3.63 -3.26 8.99
N ILE A 409 4.29 -4.21 9.67
CA ILE A 409 5.60 -3.97 10.30
C ILE A 409 6.63 -3.54 9.25
N HIS A 410 6.70 -4.25 8.12
CA HIS A 410 7.63 -3.92 7.04
C HIS A 410 7.34 -2.54 6.43
N ALA A 411 6.07 -2.20 6.20
CA ALA A 411 5.68 -0.89 5.70
C ALA A 411 6.09 0.24 6.67
N ASN A 412 5.92 0.03 7.97
CA ASN A 412 6.28 1.03 8.97
C ASN A 412 7.80 1.23 9.08
N ASP A 413 8.59 0.17 8.96
CA ASP A 413 10.06 0.27 8.95
C ASP A 413 10.55 1.06 7.73
N LEU A 414 10.04 0.75 6.53
CA LEU A 414 10.36 1.50 5.31
C LEU A 414 10.00 2.99 5.43
N ALA A 415 8.83 3.30 5.99
CA ALA A 415 8.42 4.67 6.24
C ALA A 415 9.37 5.38 7.23
N GLY A 416 9.77 4.70 8.30
CA GLY A 416 10.73 5.22 9.27
C GLY A 416 12.13 5.46 8.68
N GLN A 417 12.58 4.63 7.75
CA GLN A 417 13.86 4.82 7.03
C GLN A 417 13.79 6.03 6.09
N ALA A 418 12.71 6.17 5.32
CA ALA A 418 12.51 7.31 4.42
C ALA A 418 12.45 8.64 5.18
N ALA A 419 11.77 8.68 6.34
CA ALA A 419 11.70 9.87 7.18
C ALA A 419 13.07 10.30 7.71
N ARG A 420 13.89 9.35 8.20
CA ARG A 420 15.25 9.61 8.66
C ARG A 420 16.16 10.11 7.53
N ALA A 421 16.07 9.52 6.35
CA ALA A 421 16.83 9.96 5.18
C ALA A 421 16.48 11.41 4.79
N ASN A 422 15.19 11.77 4.84
CA ASN A 422 14.75 13.12 4.49
C ASN A 422 15.19 14.16 5.53
N LEU A 423 15.12 13.82 6.82
CA LEU A 423 15.60 14.70 7.90
C LEU A 423 17.11 14.94 7.79
N ALA A 424 17.90 13.89 7.58
CA ALA A 424 19.34 14.01 7.37
C ALA A 424 19.69 14.84 6.13
N LYS A 425 18.94 14.69 5.03
CA LYS A 425 19.09 15.51 3.81
C LYS A 425 18.84 17.00 4.12
N SER A 426 17.78 17.33 4.86
CA SER A 426 17.47 18.71 5.22
C SER A 426 18.51 19.33 6.16
N GLU A 427 18.95 18.60 7.18
CA GLU A 427 20.00 19.06 8.11
C GLU A 427 21.34 19.25 7.40
N PHE A 428 21.73 18.32 6.54
CA PHE A 428 22.94 18.45 5.73
C PHE A 428 22.92 19.72 4.88
N LEU A 429 21.81 19.99 4.18
CA LEU A 429 21.70 21.18 3.34
C LEU A 429 21.71 22.47 4.17
N ALA A 430 21.02 22.48 5.32
CA ALA A 430 21.02 23.64 6.22
C ALA A 430 22.43 23.97 6.75
N ASN A 431 23.18 22.96 7.21
CA ASN A 431 24.54 23.16 7.71
C ASN A 431 25.50 23.56 6.59
N MET A 432 25.46 22.87 5.44
CA MET A 432 26.28 23.21 4.28
C MET A 432 26.03 24.63 3.77
N SER A 433 24.80 25.15 3.89
CA SER A 433 24.52 26.55 3.56
C SER A 433 25.41 27.52 4.32
N HIS A 434 25.52 27.34 5.62
CA HIS A 434 26.19 28.31 6.47
C HIS A 434 27.70 28.27 6.19
N GLU A 435 28.25 27.05 6.10
CA GLU A 435 29.64 26.78 5.74
C GLU A 435 30.03 27.32 4.36
N LEU A 436 29.10 27.37 3.40
CA LEU A 436 29.34 27.93 2.07
C LEU A 436 29.07 29.45 2.01
N ARG A 437 28.13 29.97 2.79
CA ARG A 437 27.78 31.40 2.79
C ARG A 437 28.91 32.27 3.33
N THR A 438 29.53 31.87 4.44
CA THR A 438 30.61 32.64 5.09
C THR A 438 31.80 32.91 4.16
N PRO A 439 32.44 31.90 3.52
CA PRO A 439 33.55 32.18 2.61
C PRO A 439 33.11 32.96 1.37
N MET A 440 31.90 32.73 0.86
CA MET A 440 31.38 33.47 -0.29
C MET A 440 31.15 34.96 0.01
N ASN A 441 30.57 35.28 1.16
CA ASN A 441 30.43 36.66 1.61
C ASN A 441 31.81 37.33 1.78
N GLY A 442 32.81 36.58 2.26
CA GLY A 442 34.19 37.04 2.30
C GLY A 442 34.75 37.38 0.90
N VAL A 443 34.58 36.50 -0.08
CA VAL A 443 35.02 36.73 -1.48
C VAL A 443 34.30 37.94 -2.09
N ILE A 444 32.97 38.02 -1.95
CA ILE A 444 32.17 39.13 -2.49
C ILE A 444 32.58 40.45 -1.82
N GLY A 445 32.77 40.44 -0.51
CA GLY A 445 33.21 41.59 0.27
C GLY A 445 34.59 42.08 -0.15
N MET A 446 35.59 41.18 -0.17
CA MET A 446 36.96 41.51 -0.58
C MET A 446 37.03 42.03 -2.02
N ASN A 447 36.22 41.47 -2.90
CA ASN A 447 36.18 41.91 -4.28
C ASN A 447 35.42 43.24 -4.44
N GLY A 448 34.40 43.51 -3.64
CA GLY A 448 33.79 44.83 -3.52
C GLY A 448 34.79 45.88 -3.03
N LEU A 449 35.61 45.51 -2.03
CA LEU A 449 36.70 46.36 -1.55
C LEU A 449 37.78 46.60 -2.61
N LEU A 450 38.02 45.64 -3.50
CA LEU A 450 38.95 45.77 -4.63
C LEU A 450 38.40 46.72 -5.70
N LEU A 451 37.10 46.61 -6.03
CA LEU A 451 36.41 47.49 -6.98
C LEU A 451 36.40 48.97 -6.58
N ASP A 452 36.50 49.23 -5.29
CA ASP A 452 36.63 50.56 -4.70
C ASP A 452 38.06 51.14 -4.77
N THR A 453 39.05 50.39 -5.24
CA THR A 453 40.44 50.86 -5.44
C THR A 453 40.68 51.37 -6.86
N GLU A 454 41.83 52.01 -7.09
CA GLU A 454 42.28 52.36 -8.44
C GLU A 454 42.67 51.10 -9.20
N LEU A 455 41.76 50.64 -10.07
CA LEU A 455 41.95 49.51 -10.96
C LEU A 455 42.03 50.00 -12.40
N ASN A 456 42.91 49.40 -13.19
CA ASN A 456 42.88 49.60 -14.64
C ASN A 456 41.60 48.96 -15.25
N PRO A 457 41.20 49.31 -16.49
CA PRO A 457 39.95 48.82 -17.07
C PRO A 457 39.83 47.29 -17.13
N GLU A 458 40.95 46.59 -17.36
CA GLU A 458 40.99 45.13 -17.43
C GLU A 458 40.81 44.49 -16.05
N GLN A 459 41.53 44.99 -15.04
CA GLN A 459 41.42 44.58 -13.63
C GLN A 459 40.02 44.86 -13.07
N ARG A 460 39.44 46.02 -13.38
CA ARG A 460 38.05 46.36 -13.03
C ARG A 460 37.09 45.37 -13.65
N GLY A 461 37.25 45.03 -14.93
CA GLY A 461 36.45 44.00 -15.59
C GLY A 461 36.53 42.63 -14.91
N PHE A 462 37.74 42.18 -14.53
CA PHE A 462 37.90 40.92 -13.78
C PHE A 462 37.24 40.96 -12.41
N ALA A 463 37.40 42.07 -11.68
CA ALA A 463 36.78 42.24 -10.37
C ALA A 463 35.25 42.31 -10.48
N GLU A 464 34.68 43.02 -11.45
CA GLU A 464 33.22 43.07 -11.69
C GLU A 464 32.67 41.69 -12.02
N LEU A 465 33.36 40.94 -12.89
CA LEU A 465 32.98 39.58 -13.25
C LEU A 465 33.01 38.63 -12.05
N ALA A 466 34.07 38.68 -11.23
CA ALA A 466 34.17 37.87 -10.03
C ALA A 466 33.10 38.24 -8.98
N HIS A 467 32.72 39.52 -8.90
CA HIS A 467 31.71 40.01 -7.95
C HIS A 467 30.32 39.52 -8.36
N ALA A 468 29.98 39.68 -9.63
CA ALA A 468 28.75 39.17 -10.22
C ALA A 468 28.66 37.63 -10.09
N SER A 469 29.77 36.92 -10.30
CA SER A 469 29.82 35.46 -10.16
C SER A 469 29.59 35.02 -8.70
N GLY A 470 30.17 35.74 -7.73
CA GLY A 470 29.96 35.47 -6.32
C GLY A 470 28.51 35.68 -5.89
N GLN A 471 27.91 36.80 -6.28
CA GLN A 471 26.49 37.09 -6.03
C GLN A 471 25.56 36.05 -6.67
N ALA A 472 25.83 35.64 -7.90
CA ALA A 472 25.08 34.59 -8.58
C ALA A 472 25.15 33.26 -7.81
N MET A 473 26.33 32.84 -7.35
CA MET A 473 26.49 31.60 -6.58
C MET A 473 25.73 31.65 -5.24
N LEU A 474 25.76 32.78 -4.54
CA LEU A 474 25.03 32.96 -3.29
C LEU A 474 23.50 32.88 -3.50
N SER A 475 23.01 33.49 -4.58
CA SER A 475 21.60 33.42 -4.99
C SER A 475 21.17 31.99 -5.29
N LEU A 476 22.00 31.20 -6.00
CA LEU A 476 21.72 29.80 -6.28
C LEU A 476 21.69 28.95 -5.01
N LEU A 477 22.63 29.19 -4.10
CA LEU A 477 22.68 28.50 -2.81
C LEU A 477 21.42 28.78 -1.98
N ASN A 478 21.02 30.04 -1.85
CA ASN A 478 19.80 30.43 -1.17
C ASN A 478 18.56 29.79 -1.82
N SER A 479 18.49 29.75 -3.16
CA SER A 479 17.40 29.11 -3.89
C SER A 479 17.28 27.61 -3.61
N ILE A 480 18.41 26.88 -3.55
CA ILE A 480 18.43 25.44 -3.23
C ILE A 480 17.93 25.19 -1.79
N LEU A 481 18.24 26.10 -0.87
CA LEU A 481 17.84 25.97 0.53
C LEU A 481 16.39 26.30 0.76
N ASP A 482 15.90 27.38 0.16
CA ASP A 482 14.48 27.71 0.16
C ASP A 482 13.68 26.53 -0.40
N PHE A 483 14.12 25.97 -1.54
CA PHE A 483 13.52 24.77 -2.10
C PHE A 483 13.50 23.59 -1.11
N SER A 484 14.62 23.34 -0.42
CA SER A 484 14.74 22.23 0.52
C SER A 484 13.89 22.43 1.78
N LYS A 485 13.75 23.67 2.26
CA LYS A 485 12.87 24.03 3.39
C LYS A 485 11.40 23.89 3.02
N ILE A 486 11.03 24.33 1.82
CA ILE A 486 9.67 24.19 1.27
C ILE A 486 9.29 22.72 1.13
N GLU A 487 10.15 21.88 0.54
CA GLU A 487 9.90 20.42 0.38
C GLU A 487 9.73 19.71 1.74
N ALA A 488 10.40 20.21 2.78
CA ALA A 488 10.28 19.71 4.15
C ALA A 488 9.09 20.30 4.93
N LYS A 489 8.29 21.22 4.34
CA LYS A 489 7.24 22.00 5.02
C LYS A 489 7.74 22.76 6.25
N LYS A 490 8.97 23.26 6.19
CA LYS A 490 9.64 24.03 7.27
C LYS A 490 9.86 25.50 6.89
N LEU A 491 9.25 25.97 5.80
CA LEU A 491 9.31 27.38 5.42
C LEU A 491 8.11 28.10 6.02
N ASP A 492 8.35 28.91 7.05
CA ASP A 492 7.35 29.79 7.64
C ASP A 492 7.45 31.17 7.00
N LEU A 493 6.31 31.78 6.69
CA LEU A 493 6.24 33.17 6.25
C LEU A 493 6.33 34.10 7.45
N GLU A 494 7.08 35.18 7.29
CA GLU A 494 7.09 36.22 8.29
C GLU A 494 5.85 37.11 8.17
N THR A 495 5.42 37.67 9.29
CA THR A 495 4.26 38.57 9.33
C THR A 495 4.68 39.89 9.91
N LEU A 496 4.99 40.84 9.04
CA LEU A 496 5.55 42.16 9.35
C LEU A 496 4.63 43.25 8.85
N ASP A 497 4.53 44.35 9.59
CA ASP A 497 3.93 45.59 9.13
C ASP A 497 4.89 46.29 8.15
N PHE A 498 4.45 46.58 6.93
CA PHE A 498 5.24 47.25 5.90
C PHE A 498 4.41 48.22 5.06
N ASP A 499 5.11 49.18 4.44
CA ASP A 499 4.55 50.09 3.45
C ASP A 499 4.86 49.55 2.04
N LEU A 500 3.81 49.21 1.30
CA LEU A 500 3.90 48.69 -0.06
C LEU A 500 4.51 49.72 -1.01
N GLU A 501 4.26 51.02 -0.82
CA GLU A 501 4.80 52.06 -1.69
C GLU A 501 6.33 52.11 -1.58
N ALA A 502 6.87 52.19 -0.36
CA ALA A 502 8.31 52.15 -0.11
C ALA A 502 8.97 50.87 -0.64
N LEU A 503 8.31 49.71 -0.46
CA LEU A 503 8.80 48.42 -0.97
C LEU A 503 8.91 48.44 -2.50
N LEU A 504 7.90 48.97 -3.18
CA LEU A 504 7.86 49.04 -4.64
C LEU A 504 8.87 50.07 -5.18
N GLU A 505 9.11 51.18 -4.49
CA GLU A 505 10.16 52.15 -4.85
C GLU A 505 11.55 51.51 -4.85
N ASP A 506 11.91 50.79 -3.77
CA ASP A 506 13.19 50.09 -3.66
C ASP A 506 13.34 49.01 -4.75
N PHE A 507 12.25 48.29 -5.03
CA PHE A 507 12.18 47.31 -6.09
C PHE A 507 12.42 47.92 -7.48
N ILE A 508 11.76 49.03 -7.80
CA ILE A 508 11.92 49.74 -9.09
C ILE A 508 13.35 50.24 -9.24
N ALA A 509 13.92 50.83 -8.19
CA ALA A 509 15.29 51.32 -8.20
C ALA A 509 16.28 50.21 -8.59
N THR A 510 16.09 49.03 -8.02
CA THR A 510 16.92 47.84 -8.28
C THR A 510 16.86 47.36 -9.73
N LEU A 511 15.67 47.37 -10.35
CA LEU A 511 15.47 46.85 -11.71
C LEU A 511 15.67 47.89 -12.83
N SER A 512 15.71 49.18 -12.47
CA SER A 512 15.87 50.27 -13.42
C SER A 512 17.20 50.21 -14.19
N LEU A 513 18.30 49.84 -13.52
CA LEU A 513 19.64 49.81 -14.13
C LEU A 513 19.79 48.65 -15.14
N PRO A 514 19.40 47.39 -14.83
CA PRO A 514 19.37 46.30 -15.80
C PRO A 514 18.48 46.58 -17.02
N ALA A 515 17.30 47.18 -16.82
CA ALA A 515 16.40 47.54 -17.92
C ALA A 515 17.01 48.61 -18.84
N ARG A 516 17.60 49.67 -18.26
CA ARG A 516 18.31 50.72 -19.00
C ARG A 516 19.51 50.20 -19.76
N ALA A 517 20.28 49.27 -19.19
CA ALA A 517 21.41 48.66 -19.87
C ALA A 517 21.00 47.92 -21.17
N LYS A 518 19.74 47.48 -21.26
CA LYS A 518 19.14 46.88 -22.46
C LYS A 518 18.28 47.84 -23.29
N ASN A 519 18.20 49.12 -22.93
CA ASN A 519 17.31 50.11 -23.53
C ASN A 519 15.83 49.66 -23.55
N LEU A 520 15.37 48.97 -22.50
CA LEU A 520 13.97 48.60 -22.34
C LEU A 520 13.20 49.69 -21.59
N ALA A 521 11.97 49.98 -22.02
CA ALA A 521 11.06 50.82 -21.24
C ALA A 521 10.50 50.00 -20.07
N LEU A 522 10.72 50.48 -18.84
CA LEU A 522 10.18 49.84 -17.63
C LEU A 522 9.05 50.70 -17.08
N HIS A 523 7.83 50.17 -17.12
CA HIS A 523 6.62 50.84 -16.63
C HIS A 523 6.16 50.21 -15.32
N PHE A 524 5.73 51.04 -14.39
CA PHE A 524 5.20 50.61 -13.11
C PHE A 524 3.87 51.31 -12.83
N CYS A 525 2.83 50.54 -12.52
CA CYS A 525 1.47 51.06 -12.31
C CYS A 525 0.82 50.37 -11.11
N VAL A 526 0.30 51.17 -10.19
CA VAL A 526 -0.46 50.71 -9.02
C VAL A 526 -1.84 51.34 -9.07
N GLU A 527 -2.89 50.52 -8.98
CA GLU A 527 -4.25 51.02 -8.96
C GLU A 527 -4.53 51.83 -7.69
N ALA A 528 -5.34 52.90 -7.83
CA ALA A 528 -5.66 53.80 -6.71
C ALA A 528 -6.40 53.13 -5.54
N ALA A 529 -7.02 51.96 -5.78
CA ALA A 529 -7.72 51.18 -4.77
C ALA A 529 -6.77 50.34 -3.88
N VAL A 530 -5.49 50.21 -4.24
CA VAL A 530 -4.54 49.38 -3.50
C VAL A 530 -4.19 50.03 -2.14
N PRO A 531 -4.41 49.34 -1.01
CA PRO A 531 -3.94 49.81 0.30
C PRO A 531 -2.41 49.72 0.41
N MET A 532 -1.78 50.78 0.92
CA MET A 532 -0.31 50.83 1.05
C MET A 532 0.21 50.24 2.36
N LEU A 533 -0.52 50.38 3.46
CA LEU A 533 -0.11 49.86 4.77
C LEU A 533 -0.62 48.43 4.97
N LEU A 534 0.28 47.46 4.81
CA LEU A 534 -0.03 46.04 4.77
C LEU A 534 0.79 45.23 5.77
N ARG A 535 0.29 44.06 6.12
CA ARG A 535 0.95 43.10 6.99
C ARG A 535 1.12 41.76 6.28
N GLY A 536 2.36 41.26 6.24
CA GLY A 536 2.76 40.04 5.52
C GLY A 536 4.28 39.89 5.44
N ASP A 537 4.78 39.11 4.49
CA ASP A 537 6.22 38.90 4.29
C ASP A 537 6.73 39.76 3.09
N PRO A 538 7.24 40.97 3.33
CA PRO A 538 7.73 41.85 2.26
C PRO A 538 8.92 41.24 1.49
N GLY A 539 9.76 40.46 2.17
CA GLY A 539 10.94 39.84 1.55
C GLY A 539 10.55 38.76 0.54
N ARG A 540 9.62 37.87 0.92
CA ARG A 540 9.11 36.83 0.02
C ARG A 540 8.25 37.39 -1.10
N LEU A 541 7.47 38.43 -0.83
CA LEU A 541 6.73 39.16 -1.84
C LEU A 541 7.67 39.74 -2.91
N CYS A 542 8.69 40.49 -2.47
CA CYS A 542 9.69 41.08 -3.35
C CYS A 542 10.47 40.00 -4.12
N GLN A 543 10.80 38.87 -3.48
CA GLN A 543 11.48 37.75 -4.13
C GLN A 543 10.69 37.19 -5.33
N VAL A 544 9.36 37.01 -5.18
CA VAL A 544 8.51 36.58 -6.29
C VAL A 544 8.52 37.63 -7.40
N LEU A 545 8.34 38.91 -7.04
CA LEU A 545 8.26 40.02 -7.98
C LEU A 545 9.55 40.19 -8.78
N THR A 546 10.71 40.23 -8.11
CA THR A 546 12.05 40.33 -8.71
C THR A 546 12.30 39.18 -9.66
N ASN A 547 11.97 37.94 -9.28
CA ASN A 547 12.18 36.79 -10.15
C ASN A 547 11.35 36.87 -11.45
N LEU A 548 10.08 37.31 -11.36
CA LEU A 548 9.24 37.46 -12.55
C LEU A 548 9.74 38.61 -13.44
N THR A 549 10.07 39.77 -12.86
CA THR A 549 10.51 40.95 -13.63
C THR A 549 11.93 40.81 -14.17
N ASP A 550 12.84 40.15 -13.46
CA ASP A 550 14.16 39.81 -13.98
C ASP A 550 14.05 38.87 -15.18
N ASN A 551 13.14 37.88 -15.13
CA ASN A 551 12.89 37.01 -16.28
C ASN A 551 12.34 37.81 -17.47
N ALA A 552 11.40 38.73 -17.25
CA ALA A 552 10.89 39.62 -18.29
C ALA A 552 12.00 40.47 -18.94
N ILE A 553 12.83 41.16 -18.14
CA ILE A 553 13.98 41.95 -18.63
C ILE A 553 14.98 41.06 -19.38
N LYS A 554 15.22 39.86 -18.88
CA LYS A 554 16.17 38.90 -19.45
C LYS A 554 15.74 38.38 -20.81
N PHE A 555 14.47 38.05 -20.99
CA PHE A 555 13.93 37.45 -22.22
C PHE A 555 13.37 38.45 -23.23
N THR A 556 13.33 39.74 -22.88
CA THR A 556 13.03 40.83 -23.82
C THR A 556 14.32 41.45 -24.34
N ALA A 557 14.44 41.53 -25.66
CA ALA A 557 15.59 42.10 -26.34
C ALA A 557 15.42 43.60 -26.64
N ALA A 558 14.21 44.00 -27.02
CA ALA A 558 13.81 45.39 -27.27
C ALA A 558 12.30 45.52 -27.00
N GLY A 559 11.84 46.71 -26.61
CA GLY A 559 10.44 46.99 -26.28
C GLY A 559 10.27 47.37 -24.81
N GLU A 560 9.23 46.85 -24.18
CA GLU A 560 8.83 47.27 -22.84
C GLU A 560 8.57 46.08 -21.89
N VAL A 561 8.74 46.38 -20.60
CA VAL A 561 8.34 45.54 -19.48
C VAL A 561 7.46 46.40 -18.57
N SER A 562 6.29 45.91 -18.19
CA SER A 562 5.38 46.61 -17.30
C SER A 562 5.05 45.76 -16.07
N VAL A 563 4.98 46.41 -14.91
CA VAL A 563 4.51 45.81 -13.66
C VAL A 563 3.24 46.53 -13.22
N HIS A 564 2.18 45.77 -13.02
CA HIS A 564 0.86 46.25 -12.64
C HIS A 564 0.43 45.63 -11.30
N VAL A 565 -0.08 46.44 -10.38
CA VAL A 565 -0.57 46.00 -9.08
C VAL A 565 -2.02 46.42 -8.90
N ALA A 566 -2.90 45.44 -8.69
CA ALA A 566 -4.34 45.63 -8.59
C ALA A 566 -4.94 44.87 -7.40
N VAL A 567 -6.12 45.29 -6.95
CA VAL A 567 -6.91 44.56 -5.95
C VAL A 567 -7.74 43.50 -6.67
N GLU A 568 -7.56 42.22 -6.32
CA GLU A 568 -8.37 41.13 -6.87
C GLU A 568 -9.58 40.80 -5.99
N ALA A 569 -9.38 40.82 -4.67
CA ALA A 569 -10.44 40.68 -3.69
C ALA A 569 -10.09 41.45 -2.42
N GLU A 570 -11.09 42.01 -1.74
CA GLU A 570 -10.88 42.76 -0.50
C GLU A 570 -11.97 42.42 0.53
N THR A 571 -11.57 42.28 1.79
CA THR A 571 -12.46 42.16 2.94
C THR A 571 -12.21 43.30 3.93
N ALA A 572 -12.93 43.34 5.06
CA ALA A 572 -12.72 44.37 6.09
C ALA A 572 -11.27 44.36 6.65
N GLY A 573 -10.64 43.18 6.79
CA GLY A 573 -9.33 43.03 7.42
C GLY A 573 -8.20 42.52 6.50
N THR A 574 -8.53 41.97 5.33
CA THR A 574 -7.54 41.41 4.40
C THR A 574 -7.76 41.94 2.99
N VAL A 575 -6.71 41.89 2.18
CA VAL A 575 -6.74 42.22 0.76
C VAL A 575 -5.91 41.18 0.00
N GLN A 576 -6.45 40.68 -1.10
CA GLN A 576 -5.72 39.88 -2.05
C GLN A 576 -5.28 40.80 -3.19
N LEU A 577 -3.97 41.02 -3.28
CA LEU A 577 -3.37 41.80 -4.35
C LEU A 577 -2.90 40.89 -5.47
N ARG A 578 -3.09 41.36 -6.70
CA ARG A 578 -2.63 40.72 -7.92
C ARG A 578 -1.52 41.56 -8.53
N PHE A 579 -0.37 40.92 -8.71
CA PHE A 579 0.81 41.49 -9.33
C PHE A 579 0.98 40.88 -10.71
N GLU A 580 1.05 41.70 -11.74
CA GLU A 580 1.21 41.27 -13.12
C GLU A 580 2.49 41.87 -13.69
N VAL A 581 3.28 41.05 -14.36
CA VAL A 581 4.51 41.41 -15.04
C VAL A 581 4.34 41.04 -16.51
N SER A 582 4.26 42.05 -17.37
CA SER A 582 4.08 41.87 -18.81
C SER A 582 5.35 42.28 -19.55
N ASP A 583 5.71 41.52 -20.58
CA ASP A 583 6.86 41.76 -21.44
C ASP A 583 6.49 41.62 -22.91
N THR A 584 7.17 42.37 -23.79
CA THR A 584 7.04 42.26 -25.25
C THR A 584 8.10 41.33 -25.87
N GLY A 585 8.55 40.34 -25.11
CA GLY A 585 9.65 39.45 -25.46
C GLY A 585 9.25 38.27 -26.36
N LEU A 586 10.05 37.20 -26.32
CA LEU A 586 9.92 36.04 -27.21
C LEU A 586 8.59 35.30 -27.12
N GLY A 587 7.88 35.40 -26.00
CA GLY A 587 6.71 34.58 -25.70
C GLY A 587 7.01 33.09 -25.57
N ILE A 588 6.02 32.32 -25.10
CA ILE A 588 6.14 30.91 -24.73
C ILE A 588 4.98 30.12 -25.33
N ALA A 589 5.31 29.00 -25.99
CA ALA A 589 4.31 28.12 -26.59
C ALA A 589 3.40 27.46 -25.53
N GLY A 590 2.09 27.41 -25.80
CA GLY A 590 1.07 26.94 -24.84
C GLY A 590 1.28 25.53 -24.30
N ASN A 591 1.83 24.63 -25.10
CA ASN A 591 2.16 23.26 -24.67
C ASN A 591 3.25 23.22 -23.58
N LYS A 592 4.05 24.28 -23.43
CA LYS A 592 5.12 24.36 -22.43
C LYS A 592 4.69 25.05 -21.13
N HIS A 593 3.51 25.69 -21.09
CA HIS A 593 3.06 26.48 -19.91
C HIS A 593 3.00 25.66 -18.62
N LYS A 594 2.52 24.41 -18.68
CA LYS A 594 2.43 23.52 -17.50
C LYS A 594 3.79 23.14 -16.93
N LEU A 595 4.83 23.08 -17.77
CA LEU A 595 6.18 22.68 -17.38
C LEU A 595 6.99 23.84 -16.81
N LEU A 596 6.53 25.10 -16.92
CA LEU A 596 7.30 26.28 -16.49
C LEU A 596 7.51 26.35 -14.98
N PHE A 597 6.56 25.83 -14.22
CA PHE A 597 6.59 25.83 -12.76
C PHE A 597 7.10 24.51 -12.17
N ASP A 598 7.54 23.57 -13.01
CA ASP A 598 8.12 22.30 -12.58
C ASP A 598 9.58 22.46 -12.14
N LYS A 599 10.01 21.61 -11.20
CA LYS A 599 11.35 21.64 -10.60
C LYS A 599 12.42 21.34 -11.65
N PHE A 600 13.47 22.16 -11.72
CA PHE A 600 14.60 22.01 -12.65
C PHE A 600 14.19 21.98 -14.14
N SER A 601 13.00 22.46 -14.45
CA SER A 601 12.48 22.52 -15.81
C SER A 601 13.06 23.72 -16.54
N GLN A 602 13.55 23.50 -17.76
CA GLN A 602 14.06 24.53 -18.64
C GLN A 602 13.50 24.33 -20.05
N VAL A 603 12.94 25.40 -20.60
CA VAL A 603 12.06 25.37 -21.77
C VAL A 603 12.79 25.01 -23.07
N ASP A 604 14.10 25.32 -23.20
CA ASP A 604 14.95 24.93 -24.35
C ASP A 604 16.45 24.85 -23.99
N ALA A 605 17.18 23.90 -24.60
CA ALA A 605 18.63 23.70 -24.41
C ALA A 605 19.52 24.74 -25.14
N SER A 606 18.93 25.54 -26.04
CA SER A 606 19.61 26.57 -26.84
C SER A 606 19.61 27.94 -26.16
N THR A 607 18.56 28.27 -25.41
CA THR A 607 18.45 29.51 -24.60
C THR A 607 19.31 29.45 -23.33
N THR A 608 19.65 28.25 -22.86
CA THR A 608 20.52 28.00 -21.71
C THR A 608 21.94 28.53 -21.91
N ARG A 609 22.49 28.46 -23.12
CA ARG A 609 23.84 28.96 -23.44
C ARG A 609 23.94 30.49 -23.47
N ARG A 610 22.81 31.19 -23.68
CA ARG A 610 22.79 32.65 -23.85
C ARG A 610 22.33 33.41 -22.60
N TYR A 611 21.54 32.77 -21.74
CA TYR A 611 20.89 33.45 -20.61
C TYR A 611 20.99 32.72 -19.26
N GLY A 612 21.37 31.44 -19.19
CA GLY A 612 21.63 30.70 -17.94
C GLY A 612 20.45 30.61 -16.93
N GLY A 613 20.58 29.80 -15.88
CA GLY A 613 19.59 29.70 -14.77
C GLY A 613 19.46 28.27 -14.21
N THR A 614 18.96 28.11 -12.98
CA THR A 614 18.80 26.79 -12.34
C THR A 614 17.47 26.10 -12.61
N GLY A 615 16.50 26.80 -13.19
CA GLY A 615 15.12 26.29 -13.34
C GLY A 615 14.39 26.11 -12.01
N LEU A 616 14.89 26.68 -10.91
CA LEU A 616 14.24 26.66 -9.59
C LEU A 616 13.39 27.91 -9.34
N GLY A 617 13.70 29.03 -9.99
CA GLY A 617 13.05 30.32 -9.73
C GLY A 617 11.53 30.26 -9.79
N LEU A 618 10.94 29.89 -10.93
CA LEU A 618 9.49 29.86 -11.08
C LEU A 618 8.81 28.83 -10.17
N ALA A 619 9.47 27.70 -9.91
CA ALA A 619 8.98 26.69 -8.97
C ALA A 619 8.94 27.23 -7.52
N ILE A 620 9.94 28.00 -7.10
CA ILE A 620 9.97 28.68 -5.80
C ILE A 620 8.90 29.78 -5.77
N SER A 621 8.77 30.60 -6.81
CA SER A 621 7.75 31.65 -6.90
C SER A 621 6.33 31.08 -6.75
N LYS A 622 6.06 29.93 -7.37
CA LYS A 622 4.79 29.22 -7.21
C LYS A 622 4.53 28.82 -5.76
N GLN A 623 5.51 28.19 -5.12
CA GLN A 623 5.37 27.74 -3.72
C GLN A 623 5.21 28.93 -2.76
N LEU A 624 5.93 30.03 -2.97
CA LEU A 624 5.78 31.25 -2.15
C LEU A 624 4.41 31.90 -2.34
N ALA A 625 3.89 31.99 -3.57
CA ALA A 625 2.54 32.50 -3.81
C ALA A 625 1.47 31.62 -3.12
N GLU A 626 1.61 30.29 -3.20
CA GLU A 626 0.72 29.35 -2.52
C GLU A 626 0.80 29.48 -0.98
N LEU A 627 1.99 29.67 -0.41
CA LEU A 627 2.18 29.90 1.02
C LEU A 627 1.57 31.24 1.47
N MET A 628 1.61 32.27 0.62
CA MET A 628 0.94 33.56 0.85
C MET A 628 -0.58 33.50 0.62
N GLY A 629 -1.14 32.30 0.42
CA GLY A 629 -2.58 32.10 0.23
C GLY A 629 -3.11 32.56 -1.13
N GLY A 630 -2.24 32.63 -2.14
CA GLY A 630 -2.59 33.01 -3.51
C GLY A 630 -2.16 31.99 -4.55
N HIS A 631 -2.10 32.44 -5.81
CA HIS A 631 -1.83 31.62 -6.97
C HIS A 631 -0.84 32.33 -7.91
N ILE A 632 -0.21 31.56 -8.81
CA ILE A 632 0.66 32.10 -9.86
C ILE A 632 0.21 31.54 -11.21
N GLY A 633 0.38 32.31 -12.27
CA GLY A 633 0.05 31.88 -13.62
C GLY A 633 0.80 32.65 -14.70
N VAL A 634 0.53 32.26 -15.94
CA VAL A 634 1.11 32.87 -17.12
C VAL A 634 0.13 32.86 -18.28
N THR A 635 0.10 33.95 -19.02
CA THR A 635 -0.55 34.07 -20.33
C THR A 635 0.53 34.51 -21.31
N SER A 636 0.80 33.73 -22.35
CA SER A 636 1.92 34.03 -23.26
C SER A 636 1.64 33.54 -24.67
N VAL A 637 2.08 34.33 -25.65
CA VAL A 637 1.93 34.04 -27.09
C VAL A 637 3.31 34.18 -27.75
N PRO A 638 3.81 33.15 -28.44
CA PRO A 638 5.10 33.22 -29.15
C PRO A 638 5.20 34.42 -30.09
N GLY A 639 6.28 35.19 -29.96
CA GLY A 639 6.59 36.38 -30.76
C GLY A 639 5.85 37.66 -30.37
N VAL A 640 4.91 37.59 -29.41
CA VAL A 640 4.15 38.76 -28.92
C VAL A 640 4.64 39.19 -27.54
N GLY A 641 4.88 38.22 -26.65
CA GLY A 641 5.28 38.50 -25.28
C GLY A 641 4.69 37.54 -24.26
N SER A 642 4.97 37.79 -22.98
CA SER A 642 4.40 37.03 -21.87
C SER A 642 3.87 37.96 -20.79
N GLN A 643 2.81 37.51 -20.12
CA GLN A 643 2.29 38.10 -18.89
C GLN A 643 2.33 37.03 -17.81
N PHE A 644 3.23 37.20 -16.85
CA PHE A 644 3.24 36.41 -15.62
C PHE A 644 2.49 37.15 -14.54
N TRP A 645 1.76 36.44 -13.70
CA TRP A 645 1.02 37.06 -12.62
C TRP A 645 1.03 36.18 -11.39
N PHE A 646 0.96 36.79 -10.21
CA PHE A 646 0.70 36.08 -8.97
C PHE A 646 -0.19 36.89 -8.04
N THR A 647 -0.78 36.21 -7.08
CA THR A 647 -1.67 36.80 -6.09
C THR A 647 -1.13 36.53 -4.69
N ALA A 648 -1.30 37.47 -3.78
CA ALA A 648 -0.85 37.36 -2.40
C ALA A 648 -1.93 37.90 -1.46
N ASN A 649 -2.26 37.14 -0.43
CA ASN A 649 -3.23 37.55 0.58
C ASN A 649 -2.51 38.26 1.73
N LEU A 650 -2.86 39.51 1.97
CA LEU A 650 -2.20 40.41 2.92
C LEU A 650 -3.22 40.97 3.90
N VAL A 651 -2.77 41.29 5.12
CA VAL A 651 -3.63 41.87 6.16
C VAL A 651 -3.51 43.39 6.10
N LYS A 652 -4.64 44.11 6.19
CA LYS A 652 -4.63 45.57 6.23
C LYS A 652 -4.21 46.05 7.61
N GLN A 653 -3.33 47.05 7.68
CA GLN A 653 -2.98 47.68 8.95
C GLN A 653 -4.09 48.63 9.41
N ALA A 654 -4.30 48.71 10.73
CA ALA A 654 -5.18 49.71 11.34
C ALA A 654 -4.37 50.97 11.67
N GLY A 655 -4.37 51.97 10.79
CA GLY A 655 -3.71 53.25 11.02
C GLY A 655 -4.27 54.35 10.12
N PRO A 656 -4.27 55.63 10.55
CA PRO A 656 -4.74 56.72 9.72
C PRO A 656 -3.83 56.85 8.47
N PRO A 657 -4.40 57.13 7.29
CA PRO A 657 -3.63 57.27 6.06
C PRO A 657 -2.76 58.52 6.15
N SER A 658 -1.47 58.39 6.45
CA SER A 658 -0.53 59.50 6.31
C SER A 658 -0.23 59.72 4.83
N ARG A 659 -1.14 60.40 4.13
CA ARG A 659 -0.88 60.95 2.79
C ARG A 659 0.10 62.11 2.94
N GLN A 660 1.39 61.87 2.70
CA GLN A 660 2.26 62.92 2.19
C GLN A 660 2.53 62.62 0.71
N PRO A 661 2.16 63.53 -0.22
CA PRO A 661 2.33 63.28 -1.65
C PRO A 661 3.80 63.29 -2.08
N LEU A 662 4.11 62.39 -3.01
CA LEU A 662 5.43 62.03 -3.59
C LEU A 662 6.24 63.19 -4.20
N THR A 663 5.67 64.38 -4.38
CA THR A 663 6.31 65.47 -5.14
C THR A 663 7.38 66.23 -4.36
N ALA A 664 7.57 65.98 -3.06
CA ALA A 664 8.56 66.67 -2.23
C ALA A 664 9.88 65.91 -2.00
N ARG A 665 10.01 64.64 -2.43
CA ARG A 665 11.19 63.79 -2.12
C ARG A 665 12.01 63.32 -3.32
N LEU A 666 11.56 63.57 -4.55
CA LEU A 666 12.31 63.23 -5.74
C LEU A 666 13.24 64.39 -6.16
N GLN A 667 14.38 64.52 -5.48
CA GLN A 667 15.57 65.10 -6.08
C GLN A 667 16.58 63.98 -6.38
N PRO A 668 17.16 63.92 -7.60
CA PRO A 668 18.24 62.99 -7.90
C PRO A 668 19.55 63.43 -7.23
N HIS A 669 20.20 62.50 -6.53
CA HIS A 669 21.56 62.61 -5.96
C HIS A 669 21.72 63.60 -4.79
N ALA A 670 21.03 63.36 -3.67
CA ALA A 670 21.55 63.88 -2.39
C ALA A 670 22.87 63.15 -2.07
N LYS A 671 23.99 63.88 -2.04
CA LYS A 671 25.28 63.37 -1.53
C LYS A 671 25.03 62.70 -0.17
N LEU A 672 25.60 61.51 0.07
CA LEU A 672 25.59 60.88 1.38
C LEU A 672 26.01 61.92 2.44
N PRO A 673 25.27 62.04 3.55
CA PRO A 673 25.63 62.98 4.60
C PRO A 673 27.02 62.63 5.14
N ARG A 674 27.92 63.61 5.16
CA ARG A 674 29.27 63.45 5.69
C ARG A 674 29.28 63.96 7.14
N PHE A 675 29.89 63.19 8.01
CA PHE A 675 30.09 63.49 9.43
C PHE A 675 31.50 64.06 9.68
N ASP A 676 32.09 64.66 8.63
CA ASP A 676 33.44 65.23 8.69
C ASP A 676 33.52 66.32 9.78
N GLY A 677 34.58 66.29 10.60
CA GLY A 677 34.80 67.29 11.67
C GLY A 677 34.24 66.92 13.04
N LEU A 678 33.36 65.92 13.14
CA LEU A 678 32.88 65.40 14.41
C LEU A 678 33.97 64.52 15.08
N LYS A 679 34.30 64.83 16.34
CA LYS A 679 35.21 64.00 17.16
C LYS A 679 34.46 62.80 17.78
N THR A 680 33.73 62.05 16.96
CA THR A 680 32.93 60.89 17.38
C THR A 680 33.78 59.62 17.36
N ARG A 681 33.76 58.86 18.45
CA ARG A 681 34.38 57.54 18.56
C ARG A 681 33.32 56.45 18.43
N VAL A 682 33.37 55.70 17.34
CA VAL A 682 32.47 54.56 17.09
C VAL A 682 33.18 53.26 17.45
N LEU A 683 32.52 52.37 18.19
CA LEU A 683 32.99 50.99 18.39
C LEU A 683 32.22 50.07 17.45
N LEU A 684 32.91 49.30 16.62
CA LEU A 684 32.34 48.29 15.74
C LEU A 684 32.61 46.90 16.34
N VAL A 685 31.57 46.16 16.70
CA VAL A 685 31.69 44.82 17.29
C VAL A 685 31.19 43.81 16.27
N GLU A 686 32.09 43.00 15.74
CA GLU A 686 31.82 42.06 14.65
C GLU A 686 32.86 40.94 14.70
N ASP A 687 32.46 39.67 14.65
CA ASP A 687 33.37 38.52 14.79
C ASP A 687 34.16 38.22 13.51
N ASN A 688 33.60 38.56 12.36
CA ASN A 688 34.21 38.33 11.07
C ASN A 688 35.16 39.48 10.68
N SER A 689 36.46 39.17 10.58
CA SER A 689 37.48 40.17 10.22
C SER A 689 37.26 40.83 8.84
N ALA A 690 36.60 40.16 7.88
CA ALA A 690 36.25 40.76 6.60
C ALA A 690 35.09 41.76 6.75
N SER A 691 34.05 41.40 7.51
CA SER A 691 32.94 42.30 7.84
C SER A 691 33.42 43.52 8.64
N GLN A 692 34.35 43.34 9.58
CA GLN A 692 35.01 44.45 10.31
C GLN A 692 35.64 45.44 9.33
N GLN A 693 36.43 44.96 8.37
CA GLN A 693 37.09 45.82 7.39
C GLN A 693 36.09 46.59 6.51
N VAL A 694 34.98 45.94 6.11
CA VAL A 694 33.90 46.59 5.36
C VAL A 694 33.25 47.69 6.21
N GLY A 695 32.84 47.37 7.44
CA GLY A 695 32.22 48.34 8.35
C GLY A 695 33.11 49.54 8.64
N LEU A 696 34.40 49.31 8.96
CA LEU A 696 35.39 50.36 9.18
C LEU A 696 35.55 51.29 7.97
N ARG A 697 35.56 50.74 6.74
CA ARG A 697 35.67 51.54 5.52
C ARG A 697 34.40 52.34 5.22
N ILE A 698 33.21 51.78 5.46
CA ILE A 698 31.96 52.52 5.30
C ILE A 698 31.94 53.70 6.27
N LEU A 699 32.30 53.48 7.54
CA LEU A 699 32.40 54.55 8.55
C LEU A 699 33.44 55.60 8.18
N ALA A 700 34.59 55.19 7.65
CA ALA A 700 35.62 56.11 7.16
C ALA A 700 35.15 56.96 5.97
N LYS A 701 34.41 56.37 5.01
CA LYS A 701 33.80 57.11 3.88
C LYS A 701 32.77 58.14 4.36
N LEU A 702 32.10 57.87 5.47
CA LEU A 702 31.16 58.79 6.13
C LEU A 702 31.86 59.84 7.00
N GLY A 703 33.19 59.83 7.13
CA GLY A 703 33.96 60.82 7.89
C GLY A 703 34.19 60.45 9.37
N LEU A 704 33.82 59.23 9.79
CA LEU A 704 33.90 58.79 11.18
C LEU A 704 35.15 57.93 11.45
N ARG A 705 35.65 57.99 12.68
CA ARG A 705 36.69 57.08 13.17
C ARG A 705 36.06 55.98 14.01
N ALA A 706 36.39 54.75 13.69
CA ALA A 706 35.89 53.57 14.39
C ALA A 706 37.02 52.62 14.79
N GLU A 707 36.85 51.97 15.94
CA GLU A 707 37.70 50.87 16.42
C GLU A 707 36.88 49.58 16.33
N ALA A 708 37.48 48.48 15.85
CA ALA A 708 36.79 47.19 15.72
C ALA A 708 37.26 46.19 16.77
N VAL A 709 36.34 45.41 17.30
CA VAL A 709 36.58 44.32 18.27
C VAL A 709 35.81 43.06 17.85
N ALA A 710 36.27 41.89 18.29
CA ALA A 710 35.85 40.61 17.71
C ALA A 710 34.65 39.94 18.40
N ASN A 711 34.27 40.34 19.62
CA ASN A 711 33.15 39.72 20.34
C ASN A 711 32.60 40.61 21.46
N GLY A 712 31.53 40.15 22.11
CA GLY A 712 30.90 40.85 23.22
C GLY A 712 31.81 41.11 24.43
N PHE A 713 32.72 40.18 24.77
CA PHE A 713 33.66 40.37 25.88
C PHE A 713 34.64 41.52 25.62
N GLU A 714 35.19 41.58 24.42
CA GLU A 714 36.07 42.68 24.01
C GLU A 714 35.33 44.01 23.96
N ALA A 715 34.06 44.02 23.54
CA ALA A 715 33.23 45.22 23.55
C ALA A 715 33.02 45.78 24.97
N VAL A 716 32.66 44.93 25.94
CA VAL A 716 32.52 45.33 27.35
C VAL A 716 33.84 45.87 27.90
N LYS A 717 34.96 45.21 27.58
CA LYS A 717 36.30 45.64 28.00
C LYS A 717 36.71 46.98 27.39
N ALA A 718 36.45 47.18 26.10
CA ALA A 718 36.73 48.43 25.40
C ALA A 718 35.93 49.61 26.00
N LEU A 719 34.64 49.39 26.27
CA LEU A 719 33.76 50.38 26.89
C LEU A 719 34.12 50.72 28.34
N ALA A 720 34.81 49.83 29.05
CA ALA A 720 35.38 50.12 30.38
C ALA A 720 36.67 50.95 30.29
N ALA A 721 37.48 50.74 29.23
CA ALA A 721 38.75 51.41 29.05
C ALA A 721 38.57 52.89 28.65
N ILE A 722 37.76 53.16 27.62
CA ILE A 722 37.55 54.51 27.07
C ILE A 722 36.07 54.78 26.75
N PRO A 723 35.62 56.04 26.81
CA PRO A 723 34.27 56.40 26.41
C PRO A 723 34.14 56.41 24.88
N TYR A 724 33.13 55.71 24.37
CA TYR A 724 32.67 55.76 22.97
C TYR A 724 31.35 56.51 22.88
N ASP A 725 31.08 57.09 21.71
CA ASP A 725 29.88 57.89 21.44
C ASP A 725 28.78 57.07 20.76
N LEU A 726 29.13 55.95 20.12
CA LEU A 726 28.18 55.02 19.50
C LEU A 726 28.82 53.63 19.37
N VAL A 727 28.02 52.59 19.52
CA VAL A 727 28.42 51.20 19.29
C VAL A 727 27.56 50.57 18.20
N LEU A 728 28.20 50.01 17.19
CA LEU A 728 27.58 49.12 16.20
C LEU A 728 27.85 47.69 16.67
N MET A 729 26.81 46.97 17.08
CA MET A 729 26.92 45.68 17.76
C MET A 729 26.32 44.57 16.93
N ASP A 730 27.13 43.63 16.45
CA ASP A 730 26.60 42.39 15.88
C ASP A 730 25.85 41.58 16.94
N ILE A 731 24.70 41.02 16.58
CA ILE A 731 23.90 40.19 17.49
C ILE A 731 24.53 38.81 17.62
N GLN A 732 24.93 38.18 16.50
CA GLN A 732 25.33 36.78 16.46
C GLN A 732 26.85 36.66 16.44
N MET A 733 27.45 36.53 17.62
CA MET A 733 28.90 36.37 17.78
C MET A 733 29.22 35.20 18.71
N PRO A 734 30.37 34.52 18.52
CA PRO A 734 30.85 33.47 19.42
C PRO A 734 31.24 34.05 20.79
N GLU A 735 31.29 33.16 21.79
CA GLU A 735 31.62 33.42 23.21
C GLU A 735 30.58 34.28 23.96
N MET A 736 30.38 35.53 23.55
CA MET A 736 29.35 36.42 24.08
C MET A 736 28.65 37.14 22.93
N ASP A 737 27.35 36.88 22.82
CA ASP A 737 26.50 37.48 21.81
C ASP A 737 26.22 38.97 22.11
N GLY A 738 25.74 39.71 21.10
CA GLY A 738 25.52 41.15 21.23
C GLY A 738 24.41 41.52 22.22
N ILE A 739 23.46 40.63 22.45
CA ILE A 739 22.34 40.82 23.39
C ILE A 739 22.85 40.71 24.84
N GLU A 740 23.58 39.65 25.13
CA GLU A 740 24.25 39.40 26.40
C GLU A 740 25.24 40.54 26.72
N ALA A 741 26.05 40.95 25.74
CA ALA A 741 26.96 42.09 25.87
C ALA A 741 26.21 43.39 26.21
N THR A 742 25.11 43.66 25.51
CA THR A 742 24.29 44.86 25.77
C THR A 742 23.71 44.84 27.18
N ARG A 743 23.16 43.70 27.64
CA ARG A 743 22.66 43.57 29.02
C ARG A 743 23.74 43.82 30.06
N GLN A 744 24.96 43.32 29.83
CA GLN A 744 26.09 43.59 30.73
C GLN A 744 26.47 45.07 30.74
N ILE A 745 26.55 45.70 29.56
CA ILE A 745 26.85 47.13 29.42
C ILE A 745 25.81 48.00 30.14
N ARG A 746 24.52 47.63 30.05
CA ARG A 746 23.37 48.36 30.62
C ARG A 746 23.11 48.06 32.10
N SER A 747 23.75 47.03 32.67
CA SER A 747 23.52 46.60 34.05
C SER A 747 23.92 47.68 35.09
N PRO A 748 23.22 47.79 36.25
CA PRO A 748 23.53 48.78 37.29
C PRO A 748 24.95 48.68 37.88
N GLY A 749 25.63 47.54 37.70
CA GLY A 749 27.01 47.30 38.13
C GLY A 749 28.04 47.27 36.98
N SER A 750 27.66 47.78 35.80
CA SER A 750 28.50 47.76 34.60
C SER A 750 29.82 48.50 34.80
N ALA A 751 30.91 47.90 34.31
CA ALA A 751 32.23 48.54 34.28
C ALA A 751 32.37 49.56 33.12
N ALA A 752 31.38 49.65 32.22
CA ALA A 752 31.40 50.60 31.12
C ALA A 752 31.36 52.04 31.63
N ARG A 753 32.25 52.91 31.11
CA ARG A 753 32.31 54.33 31.51
C ARG A 753 31.03 55.10 31.18
N ASN A 754 30.36 54.70 30.10
CA ASN A 754 29.06 55.23 29.70
C ASN A 754 28.07 54.08 29.45
N PRO A 755 27.35 53.62 30.48
CA PRO A 755 26.33 52.57 30.34
C PRO A 755 25.16 52.96 29.45
N ARG A 756 25.01 54.23 29.04
CA ARG A 756 23.95 54.71 28.13
C ARG A 756 24.47 55.11 26.74
N VAL A 757 25.68 54.68 26.37
CA VAL A 757 26.17 54.86 24.99
C VAL A 757 25.14 54.26 24.01
N PRO A 758 24.74 54.95 22.93
CA PRO A 758 23.86 54.38 21.91
C PRO A 758 24.43 53.07 21.35
N ILE A 759 23.67 51.97 21.46
CA ILE A 759 24.01 50.66 20.91
C ILE A 759 23.05 50.35 19.77
N ILE A 760 23.58 50.27 18.56
CA ILE A 760 22.84 50.00 17.33
C ILE A 760 23.13 48.57 16.89
N ALA A 761 22.09 47.74 16.88
CA ALA A 761 22.20 46.33 16.54
C ALA A 761 22.48 46.15 15.04
N MET A 762 23.49 45.36 14.69
CA MET A 762 23.71 44.87 13.33
C MET A 762 23.14 43.46 13.24
N THR A 763 22.06 43.28 12.48
CA THR A 763 21.33 42.01 12.43
C THR A 763 21.21 41.48 11.00
N ALA A 764 21.34 40.16 10.82
CA ALA A 764 21.07 39.50 9.53
C ALA A 764 19.58 39.57 9.13
N SER A 765 18.69 39.90 10.06
CA SER A 765 17.25 39.99 9.87
C SER A 765 16.73 41.31 10.46
N ALA A 766 16.27 42.22 9.60
CA ALA A 766 15.73 43.54 9.97
C ALA A 766 14.31 43.45 10.60
N MET A 767 13.92 42.28 11.07
CA MET A 767 12.53 41.86 11.28
C MET A 767 12.12 42.01 12.75
N ALA A 768 10.81 42.10 13.01
CA ALA A 768 10.24 42.53 14.30
C ALA A 768 10.64 41.65 15.51
N GLY A 769 10.94 40.36 15.30
CA GLY A 769 11.32 39.43 16.37
C GLY A 769 12.72 39.67 16.93
N ASP A 770 13.70 39.98 16.08
CA ASP A 770 15.04 40.36 16.54
C ASP A 770 15.04 41.82 17.02
N ARG A 771 14.22 42.70 16.41
CA ARG A 771 13.99 44.06 16.92
C ARG A 771 13.46 44.07 18.36
N GLN A 772 12.45 43.25 18.68
CA GLN A 772 11.91 43.18 20.04
C GLN A 772 12.95 42.65 21.03
N LYS A 773 13.74 41.63 20.67
CA LYS A 773 14.84 41.13 21.50
C LYS A 773 15.93 42.19 21.73
N CYS A 774 16.26 42.98 20.71
CA CYS A 774 17.19 44.11 20.82
C CYS A 774 16.65 45.18 21.78
N LEU A 775 15.37 45.53 21.66
CA LEU A 775 14.71 46.51 22.55
C LEU A 775 14.59 45.99 23.98
N ASP A 776 14.24 44.73 24.18
CA ASP A 776 14.19 44.06 25.49
C ASP A 776 15.59 44.02 26.14
N ALA A 777 16.64 43.97 25.33
CA ALA A 777 18.04 44.07 25.77
C ALA A 777 18.52 45.52 25.99
N GLN A 778 17.66 46.52 25.74
CA GLN A 778 17.95 47.95 25.80
C GLN A 778 18.99 48.44 24.78
N MET A 779 18.98 47.86 23.57
CA MET A 779 19.60 48.46 22.38
C MET A 779 18.71 49.60 21.84
N ASP A 780 19.33 50.58 21.20
CA ASP A 780 18.69 51.85 20.87
C ASP A 780 18.12 51.92 19.45
N ASP A 781 18.76 51.23 18.49
CA ASP A 781 18.32 51.16 17.09
C ASP A 781 18.91 49.90 16.41
N TYR A 782 18.66 49.70 15.11
CA TYR A 782 19.19 48.58 14.35
C TYR A 782 19.50 48.92 12.89
N VAL A 783 20.39 48.12 12.29
CA VAL A 783 20.71 48.14 10.86
C VAL A 783 20.83 46.71 10.35
N SER A 784 20.31 46.46 9.15
CA SER A 784 20.35 45.13 8.52
C SER A 784 21.70 44.84 7.88
N LYS A 785 22.12 43.59 7.97
CA LYS A 785 23.26 43.03 7.23
C LYS A 785 22.78 42.43 5.90
N PRO A 786 23.50 42.62 4.78
CA PRO A 786 24.76 43.37 4.66
C PRO A 786 24.55 44.87 4.84
N VAL A 787 25.41 45.51 5.64
CA VAL A 787 25.29 46.92 6.01
C VAL A 787 25.53 47.78 4.78
N SER A 788 24.49 48.51 4.34
CA SER A 788 24.61 49.43 3.20
C SER A 788 25.04 50.83 3.69
N PRO A 789 25.85 51.58 2.91
CA PRO A 789 26.27 52.93 3.29
C PRO A 789 25.09 53.89 3.51
N HIS A 790 24.01 53.73 2.75
CA HIS A 790 22.83 54.59 2.84
C HIS A 790 22.01 54.29 4.10
N SER A 791 21.77 53.01 4.41
CA SER A 791 21.03 52.63 5.62
C SER A 791 21.80 53.00 6.88
N LEU A 792 23.12 52.77 6.89
CA LEU A 792 23.97 53.14 8.01
C LEU A 792 24.03 54.67 8.19
N ALA A 793 24.17 55.45 7.12
CA ALA A 793 24.17 56.90 7.20
C ALA A 793 22.86 57.47 7.79
N ALA A 794 21.71 56.95 7.35
CA ALA A 794 20.40 57.37 7.86
C ALA A 794 20.22 57.05 9.35
N VAL A 795 20.75 55.92 9.81
CA VAL A 795 20.75 55.53 11.23
C VAL A 795 21.70 56.45 12.02
N LEU A 796 22.92 56.66 11.55
CA LEU A 796 23.91 57.51 12.21
C LEU A 796 23.45 58.96 12.36
N GLN A 797 22.73 59.53 11.38
CA GLN A 797 22.16 60.87 11.47
C GLN A 797 21.16 61.05 12.62
N ARG A 798 20.51 59.98 13.08
CA ARG A 798 19.56 60.06 14.20
C ARG A 798 20.26 60.12 15.56
N TRP A 799 21.45 59.53 15.65
CA TRP A 799 22.16 59.31 16.91
C TRP A 799 23.41 60.18 17.07
N LEU A 800 23.91 60.75 15.99
CA LEU A 800 25.03 61.70 15.99
C LEU A 800 24.52 63.10 15.63
N PRO A 801 25.03 64.16 16.29
CA PRO A 801 24.68 65.53 15.94
C PRO A 801 25.21 65.85 14.53
N VAL A 802 24.34 66.31 13.63
CA VAL A 802 24.69 66.72 12.27
C VAL A 802 24.63 68.25 12.20
N GLU A 803 25.73 68.91 11.84
CA GLU A 803 25.64 70.31 11.39
C GLU A 803 25.04 70.32 9.97
N PRO A 804 24.08 71.22 9.67
CA PRO A 804 23.53 71.34 8.33
C PRO A 804 24.65 71.64 7.32
N PRO A 805 24.52 71.19 6.06
CA PRO A 805 25.57 71.36 5.06
C PRO A 805 25.92 72.84 4.93
N VAL A 806 27.20 73.15 5.10
CA VAL A 806 27.77 74.47 4.80
C VAL A 806 27.72 74.64 3.29
N ASP A 807 26.86 75.53 2.81
CA ASP A 807 26.95 76.05 1.45
C ASP A 807 28.25 76.89 1.38
N GLU A 808 29.30 76.34 0.78
CA GLU A 808 30.45 77.13 0.35
C GLU A 808 30.08 77.94 -0.91
N PRO A 809 30.56 79.20 -1.03
CA PRO A 809 30.04 80.20 -1.98
C PRO A 809 30.27 79.90 -3.47
#